data_AF-A0A7Y9PH98-F1
#
_entry.id   AF-A0A7Y9PH98-F1
#
_cell.length_a   1.000
_cell.length_b   1.000
_cell.length_c   1.000
_cell.angle_alpha   90.00
_cell.angle_beta   90.00
_cell.angle_gamma   90.00
#
_symmetry.space_group_name_H-M   'P 1'
#
loop_
_entity.id
_entity.type
_entity.pdbx_description
1 polymer ?
#
loop_
_entity_poly.entity_id
_entity_poly.type
_entity_poly.pdbx_seq_one_letter_code
_entity_poly.pdbx_strand_id
1 'polypeptide(L)'
;MKLEMFFEKFDQLTDSPGAVDKMRGLVLELAIRGRLSERDASDQADISWVLLCDELEAKSRSAQFTQKRIFEIPASWRWATLSDVGNTKPRNEAPDGTRCAFIPMRLIPSEYGRAPEHEKRIWEKIKTGYTHFSDGDVVMAKITPCFENGKSALVDNLPGGIGAGTTELHVFRKTSDAIDPSFILLYLKSPGFIERGIPRMTGSAGQKRVSPDYFSNSPLPLPPPAEQKRIVAKVDELMALCDRLEEQQYERVTRHAALTRAVVDRFNEEPTGDNLNLLFHKSYSISAADFRTAIANLALRGKLAPRDEYAESVDLLLAKLQDERHRYATKYGFRTNDPRKDKANKPYSIPNHWRWVNLSDLFYAVTDGDHLPPPKSSDGIAFLTIGNITTGQLDFSEVRYVPKHYYDALAEYRQPRNGDFLYTVVGATYGRPAPVDTTRPFCVQRHIAILKPCQSTNRAFLSLLLKSPLVYEQATASTTGTAQPTIPLGALRRFRVPLPPLSEQDRIARRVSELIALVDAMDEQLRRTEATSEELLDAFTHLVLHPDKEIANNQKHDSASARAAIGCYVIRSLTQNASFGRTMLMKVFYLSEAHSGISQGWQPMRQAAGPYDPSIEDFESLGVQSGWFTVKTKTLGNGREMVEYQRESGIDAKIAEAVSVLGGQQTEFDRLLNLFQNKTTEEAEIIATLFAAWNDLLIDGKSPSDDEIIREVRENWHYRKERFTPTLLTRWLNWLRQQSVIPRGLAPRTRQQLKLGLS
;
A
#
# COMPACT_ATOMS: atom_id res chain seq x y z
N MET A 1 -0.81 24.20 3.53
CA MET A 1 -0.88 24.23 2.06
C MET A 1 -2.11 25.05 1.64
N LYS A 2 -2.02 25.95 0.66
CA LYS A 2 -3.21 26.66 0.14
C LYS A 2 -4.07 25.70 -0.68
N LEU A 3 -5.40 25.84 -0.64
CA LEU A 3 -6.36 25.00 -1.36
C LEU A 3 -6.10 24.98 -2.88
N GLU A 4 -5.55 26.07 -3.42
CA GLU A 4 -5.16 26.21 -4.83
C GLU A 4 -4.03 25.25 -5.20
N MET A 5 -2.98 25.14 -4.38
CA MET A 5 -1.89 24.16 -4.59
C MET A 5 -2.38 22.70 -4.51
N PHE A 6 -3.45 22.44 -3.75
CA PHE A 6 -4.07 21.12 -3.68
C PHE A 6 -4.68 20.73 -5.03
N PHE A 7 -5.39 21.65 -5.67
CA PHE A 7 -5.99 21.42 -6.98
C PHE A 7 -4.99 21.52 -8.14
N GLU A 8 -3.89 22.28 -8.00
CA GLU A 8 -2.82 22.29 -9.00
C GLU A 8 -2.01 20.98 -9.06
N LYS A 9 -1.97 20.23 -7.95
CA LYS A 9 -1.29 18.93 -7.86
C LYS A 9 -2.25 17.75 -7.92
N PHE A 10 -3.51 18.02 -8.25
CA PHE A 10 -4.60 17.04 -8.22
C PHE A 10 -4.30 15.82 -9.09
N ASP A 11 -3.79 16.01 -10.31
CA ASP A 11 -3.41 14.94 -11.22
C ASP A 11 -2.37 13.98 -10.60
N GLN A 12 -1.37 14.52 -9.91
CA GLN A 12 -0.29 13.75 -9.27
C GLN A 12 -0.77 12.91 -8.08
N LEU A 13 -1.88 13.31 -7.45
CA LEU A 13 -2.49 12.61 -6.32
C LEU A 13 -3.46 11.52 -6.74
N THR A 14 -3.87 11.50 -8.01
CA THR A 14 -4.88 10.55 -8.50
C THR A 14 -4.30 9.27 -9.08
N ASP A 15 -3.00 9.16 -9.32
CA ASP A 15 -2.33 8.03 -10.02
C ASP A 15 -2.50 6.64 -9.34
N SER A 16 -3.09 6.56 -8.15
CA SER A 16 -3.29 5.32 -7.40
C SER A 16 -4.73 4.79 -7.50
N PRO A 17 -4.93 3.45 -7.47
CA PRO A 17 -6.27 2.87 -7.45
C PRO A 17 -7.14 3.44 -6.33
N GLY A 18 -8.37 3.85 -6.66
CA GLY A 18 -9.33 4.40 -5.68
C GLY A 18 -9.04 5.85 -5.24
N ALA A 19 -8.00 6.50 -5.77
CA ALA A 19 -7.65 7.86 -5.38
C ALA A 19 -8.69 8.90 -5.81
N VAL A 20 -9.27 8.73 -7.00
CA VAL A 20 -10.31 9.65 -7.51
C VAL A 20 -11.55 9.62 -6.61
N ASP A 21 -11.98 8.46 -6.13
CA ASP A 21 -13.14 8.35 -5.23
C ASP A 21 -12.88 9.01 -3.87
N LYS A 22 -11.68 8.82 -3.30
CA LYS A 22 -11.26 9.53 -2.08
C LYS A 22 -11.27 11.05 -2.31
N MET A 23 -10.85 11.50 -3.49
CA MET A 23 -10.88 12.93 -3.86
C MET A 23 -12.29 13.47 -3.99
N ARG A 24 -13.23 12.74 -4.61
CA ARG A 24 -14.65 13.12 -4.66
C ARG A 24 -15.21 13.31 -3.26
N GLY A 25 -14.92 12.38 -2.35
CA GLY A 25 -15.31 12.48 -0.94
C GLY A 25 -14.72 13.72 -0.25
N LEU A 26 -13.44 14.02 -0.47
CA LEU A 26 -12.74 15.18 0.09
C LEU A 26 -13.34 16.51 -0.42
N VAL A 27 -13.67 16.61 -1.70
CA VAL A 27 -14.34 17.78 -2.29
C VAL A 27 -15.67 18.05 -1.60
N LEU A 28 -16.49 17.01 -1.38
CA LEU A 28 -17.77 17.15 -0.67
C LEU A 28 -17.58 17.57 0.79
N GLU A 29 -16.60 17.01 1.50
CA GLU A 29 -16.30 17.44 2.87
C GLU A 29 -15.83 18.89 2.95
N LEU A 30 -14.96 19.34 2.03
CA LEU A 30 -14.49 20.72 1.97
C LEU A 30 -15.62 21.71 1.67
N ALA A 31 -16.56 21.32 0.80
CA ALA A 31 -17.76 22.08 0.51
C ALA A 31 -18.59 22.31 1.78
N ILE A 32 -18.89 21.24 2.51
CA ILE A 32 -19.75 21.26 3.70
C ILE A 32 -19.07 21.92 4.92
N ARG A 33 -17.74 22.05 4.92
CA ARG A 33 -16.98 22.79 5.95
C ARG A 33 -16.75 24.26 5.63
N GLY A 34 -17.23 24.75 4.49
CA GLY A 34 -17.05 26.15 4.07
C GLY A 34 -15.60 26.52 3.78
N ARG A 35 -14.86 25.55 3.22
CA ARG A 35 -13.43 25.67 2.88
C ARG A 35 -13.17 25.62 1.38
N LEU A 36 -14.21 25.59 0.53
CA LEU A 36 -14.07 25.40 -0.92
C LEU A 36 -14.19 26.68 -1.76
N SER A 37 -14.86 27.72 -1.25
CA SER A 37 -15.13 28.97 -1.98
C SER A 37 -14.63 30.20 -1.25
N GLU A 38 -14.34 31.27 -2.00
CA GLU A 38 -14.15 32.61 -1.45
C GLU A 38 -15.45 33.15 -0.82
N ARG A 39 -15.28 34.00 0.20
CA ARG A 39 -16.37 34.55 1.01
C ARG A 39 -16.54 36.03 0.73
N ASP A 40 -17.78 36.47 0.57
CA ASP A 40 -18.13 37.88 0.41
C ASP A 40 -18.97 38.33 1.61
N ALA A 41 -18.56 39.42 2.25
CA ALA A 41 -19.28 39.96 3.41
C ALA A 41 -20.70 40.44 3.03
N SER A 42 -20.91 40.82 1.77
CA SER A 42 -22.21 41.28 1.26
C SER A 42 -23.25 40.17 1.12
N ASP A 43 -22.84 38.89 1.10
CA ASP A 43 -23.78 37.76 0.96
C ASP A 43 -24.76 37.67 2.15
N GLN A 44 -24.38 38.21 3.30
CA GLN A 44 -25.22 38.23 4.50
C GLN A 44 -26.36 39.25 4.43
N ALA A 45 -26.37 40.12 3.42
CA ALA A 45 -27.40 41.14 3.22
C ALA A 45 -28.63 40.64 2.45
N ASP A 46 -28.63 39.38 1.96
CA ASP A 46 -29.79 38.79 1.28
C ASP A 46 -31.00 38.73 2.22
N ILE A 47 -32.15 39.26 1.78
CA ILE A 47 -33.35 39.35 2.62
C ILE A 47 -33.85 37.97 3.04
N SER A 48 -33.81 36.97 2.14
CA SER A 48 -34.24 35.61 2.45
C SER A 48 -33.34 34.96 3.51
N TRP A 49 -32.04 35.29 3.48
CA TRP A 49 -31.07 34.84 4.47
C TRP A 49 -31.30 35.45 5.84
N VAL A 50 -31.51 36.77 5.89
CA VAL A 50 -31.76 37.50 7.14
C VAL A 50 -33.01 36.96 7.82
N LEU A 51 -34.12 36.82 7.08
CA LEU A 51 -35.37 36.27 7.60
C LEU A 51 -35.19 34.84 8.15
N LEU A 52 -34.47 33.99 7.43
CA LEU A 52 -34.19 32.63 7.89
C LEU A 52 -33.33 32.62 9.17
N CYS A 53 -32.32 33.49 9.26
CA CYS A 53 -31.49 33.59 10.46
C CYS A 53 -32.31 34.02 11.68
N ASP A 54 -33.21 35.00 11.54
CA ASP A 54 -34.09 35.45 12.61
C ASP A 54 -35.01 34.31 13.10
N GLU A 55 -35.56 33.51 12.18
CA GLU A 55 -36.36 32.32 12.51
C GLU A 55 -35.55 31.26 13.28
N LEU A 56 -34.32 30.98 12.82
CA LEU A 56 -33.42 30.02 13.48
C LEU A 56 -33.04 30.49 14.90
N GLU A 57 -32.76 31.78 15.07
CA GLU A 57 -32.44 32.36 16.37
C GLU A 57 -33.64 32.32 17.33
N ALA A 58 -34.85 32.64 16.84
CA ALA A 58 -36.07 32.55 17.63
C ALA A 58 -36.34 31.11 18.11
N LYS A 59 -36.17 30.11 17.23
CA LYS A 59 -36.28 28.69 17.58
C LYS A 59 -35.24 28.28 18.61
N SER A 60 -33.99 28.69 18.45
CA SER A 60 -32.89 28.39 19.38
C SER A 60 -33.11 28.95 20.79
N ARG A 61 -33.79 30.09 20.94
CA ARG A 61 -34.10 30.70 22.26
C ARG A 61 -35.23 29.97 22.99
N SER A 62 -36.08 29.23 22.27
CA SER A 62 -37.30 28.60 22.77
C SER A 62 -37.14 27.13 23.21
N ALA A 63 -36.01 26.47 22.90
CA ALA A 63 -35.82 25.04 23.13
C ALA A 63 -34.49 24.73 23.84
N GLN A 64 -34.47 23.63 24.62
CA GLN A 64 -33.27 22.93 25.17
C GLN A 64 -32.34 22.35 24.06
N PHE A 65 -32.29 22.97 22.89
CA PHE A 65 -31.58 22.50 21.72
C PHE A 65 -30.10 22.87 21.83
N THR A 66 -29.28 21.92 22.27
CA THR A 66 -27.83 21.99 22.10
C THR A 66 -27.50 21.52 20.68
N GLN A 67 -27.42 22.45 19.73
CA GLN A 67 -26.87 22.13 18.41
C GLN A 67 -25.42 21.65 18.59
N LYS A 68 -25.21 20.35 18.43
CA LYS A 68 -23.90 19.72 18.57
C LYS A 68 -23.02 20.18 17.41
N ARG A 69 -22.16 21.16 17.66
CA ARG A 69 -21.14 21.63 16.71
C ARG A 69 -20.21 20.46 16.40
N ILE A 70 -20.25 19.96 15.16
CA ILE A 70 -19.48 18.78 14.73
C ILE A 70 -18.05 19.19 14.36
N PHE A 71 -17.91 20.35 13.75
CA PHE A 71 -16.66 20.98 13.33
C PHE A 71 -16.84 22.50 13.32
N GLU A 72 -15.75 23.23 13.07
CA GLU A 72 -15.80 24.69 12.93
C GLU A 72 -16.36 25.09 11.56
N ILE A 73 -17.33 26.01 11.58
CA ILE A 73 -17.92 26.61 10.38
C ILE A 73 -17.52 28.08 10.30
N PRO A 74 -17.55 28.69 9.10
CA PRO A 74 -17.33 30.13 8.93
C PRO A 74 -18.28 30.96 9.81
N ALA A 75 -17.83 32.13 10.27
CA ALA A 75 -18.67 33.03 11.09
C ALA A 75 -19.94 33.52 10.38
N SER A 76 -19.91 33.57 9.03
CA SER A 76 -21.07 33.91 8.19
C SER A 76 -22.12 32.80 8.15
N TRP A 77 -21.78 31.56 8.53
CA TRP A 77 -22.68 30.41 8.44
C TRP A 77 -23.50 30.24 9.71
N ARG A 78 -24.55 29.42 9.62
CA ARG A 78 -25.39 29.02 10.75
C ARG A 78 -25.51 27.51 10.82
N TRP A 79 -25.65 26.98 12.03
CA TRP A 79 -26.07 25.60 12.22
C TRP A 79 -27.60 25.55 12.15
N ALA A 80 -28.13 24.62 11.38
CA ALA A 80 -29.55 24.33 11.24
C ALA A 80 -29.76 22.81 11.19
N THR A 81 -31.00 22.40 10.98
CA THR A 81 -31.36 21.02 10.64
C THR A 81 -32.22 21.03 9.37
N LEU A 82 -32.43 19.88 8.73
CA LEU A 82 -33.32 19.81 7.55
C LEU A 82 -34.76 20.18 7.90
N SER A 83 -35.22 19.85 9.11
CA SER A 83 -36.56 20.24 9.60
C SER A 83 -36.67 21.74 9.91
N ASP A 84 -35.56 22.44 10.15
CA ASP A 84 -35.57 23.89 10.36
C ASP A 84 -35.79 24.66 9.06
N VAL A 85 -35.29 24.14 7.93
CA VAL A 85 -35.18 24.85 6.65
C VAL A 85 -36.06 24.27 5.53
N GLY A 86 -36.80 23.20 5.82
CA GLY A 86 -37.65 22.55 4.85
C GLY A 86 -38.60 21.50 5.44
N ASN A 87 -39.45 20.96 4.58
CA ASN A 87 -40.35 19.86 4.88
C ASN A 87 -39.67 18.52 4.56
N THR A 88 -39.51 17.67 5.58
CA THR A 88 -38.86 16.33 5.43
C THR A 88 -39.85 15.18 5.17
N LYS A 89 -41.15 15.50 5.09
CA LYS A 89 -42.23 14.56 4.78
C LYS A 89 -43.28 15.21 3.85
N PRO A 90 -42.86 15.73 2.68
CA PRO A 90 -43.79 16.37 1.77
C PRO A 90 -44.87 15.42 1.28
N ARG A 91 -46.05 15.97 1.00
CA ARG A 91 -47.13 15.32 0.29
C ARG A 91 -47.49 16.17 -0.93
N ASN A 92 -48.07 15.50 -1.91
CA ASN A 92 -48.54 16.12 -3.14
C ASN A 92 -50.03 15.85 -3.27
N GLU A 93 -50.77 16.88 -3.67
CA GLU A 93 -52.16 16.78 -4.06
C GLU A 93 -52.25 17.15 -5.53
N ALA A 94 -52.80 16.23 -6.34
CA ALA A 94 -52.94 16.40 -7.77
C ALA A 94 -54.12 15.58 -8.30
N PRO A 95 -54.72 15.95 -9.45
CA PRO A 95 -55.78 15.17 -10.08
C PRO A 95 -55.33 13.74 -10.43
N ASP A 96 -56.24 12.78 -10.35
CA ASP A 96 -55.93 11.35 -10.55
C ASP A 96 -55.30 11.04 -11.92
N GLY A 97 -55.73 11.74 -12.98
CA GLY A 97 -55.20 11.58 -14.34
C GLY A 97 -53.83 12.21 -14.60
N THR A 98 -53.20 12.85 -13.60
CA THR A 98 -51.93 13.55 -13.77
C THR A 98 -50.82 12.57 -14.15
N ARG A 99 -50.14 12.84 -15.27
CA ARG A 99 -48.92 12.12 -15.66
C ARG A 99 -47.80 12.54 -14.72
N CYS A 100 -47.14 11.57 -14.10
CA CYS A 100 -46.13 11.75 -13.06
C CYS A 100 -44.97 10.77 -13.23
N ALA A 101 -43.89 11.00 -12.48
CA ALA A 101 -42.76 10.08 -12.40
C ALA A 101 -42.91 9.05 -11.29
N PHE A 102 -42.43 7.84 -11.56
CA PHE A 102 -42.15 6.83 -10.54
C PHE A 102 -40.66 6.47 -10.51
N ILE A 103 -40.02 6.62 -9.36
CA ILE A 103 -38.57 6.34 -9.20
C ILE A 103 -38.37 5.13 -8.27
N PRO A 104 -38.09 3.92 -8.81
CA PRO A 104 -37.66 2.78 -8.02
C PRO A 104 -36.18 2.93 -7.59
N MET A 105 -35.77 2.21 -6.54
CA MET A 105 -34.42 2.32 -5.94
C MET A 105 -33.25 2.17 -6.94
N ARG A 106 -33.43 1.34 -7.99
CA ARG A 106 -32.40 1.11 -9.01
C ARG A 106 -32.10 2.34 -9.87
N LEU A 107 -33.05 3.26 -10.01
CA LEU A 107 -32.92 4.47 -10.84
C LEU A 107 -32.44 5.68 -10.05
N ILE A 108 -32.12 5.51 -8.77
CA ILE A 108 -31.47 6.53 -7.94
C ILE A 108 -29.97 6.32 -8.03
N PRO A 109 -29.22 7.32 -8.51
CA PRO A 109 -27.77 7.24 -8.66
C PRO A 109 -27.05 7.35 -7.31
N SER A 110 -25.90 6.70 -7.23
CA SER A 110 -24.93 6.90 -6.15
C SER A 110 -23.99 8.06 -6.46
N GLU A 111 -23.70 8.28 -7.74
CA GLU A 111 -22.79 9.31 -8.23
C GLU A 111 -23.36 10.72 -8.00
N TYR A 112 -22.49 11.71 -7.85
CA TYR A 112 -22.86 13.12 -7.91
C TYR A 112 -23.01 13.58 -9.36
N GLY A 113 -23.80 14.62 -9.62
CA GLY A 113 -23.99 15.18 -10.97
C GLY A 113 -24.89 14.37 -11.92
N ARG A 114 -25.26 13.13 -11.55
CA ARG A 114 -26.20 12.31 -12.33
C ARG A 114 -27.64 12.53 -11.86
N ALA A 115 -28.52 12.89 -12.78
CA ALA A 115 -29.96 12.98 -12.52
C ALA A 115 -30.58 11.58 -12.34
N PRO A 116 -31.62 11.43 -11.51
CA PRO A 116 -32.30 10.14 -11.37
C PRO A 116 -33.14 9.84 -12.60
N GLU A 117 -33.17 8.58 -12.99
CA GLU A 117 -34.07 8.11 -14.05
C GLU A 117 -35.46 7.80 -13.48
N HIS A 118 -36.49 7.82 -14.32
CA HIS A 118 -37.87 7.61 -13.88
C HIS A 118 -38.69 6.77 -14.87
N GLU A 119 -39.71 6.09 -14.34
CA GLU A 119 -40.78 5.47 -15.12
C GLU A 119 -41.99 6.43 -15.19
N LYS A 120 -42.64 6.56 -16.35
CA LYS A 120 -43.87 7.36 -16.46
C LYS A 120 -45.06 6.59 -15.89
N ARG A 121 -45.82 7.22 -14.99
CA ARG A 121 -47.04 6.68 -14.37
C ARG A 121 -48.15 7.72 -14.34
N ILE A 122 -49.33 7.29 -13.90
CA ILE A 122 -50.49 8.14 -13.62
C ILE A 122 -50.66 8.25 -12.10
N TRP A 123 -50.98 9.45 -11.61
CA TRP A 123 -50.98 9.77 -10.19
C TRP A 123 -51.88 8.85 -9.36
N GLU A 124 -53.08 8.52 -9.86
CA GLU A 124 -54.00 7.59 -9.21
C GLU A 124 -53.33 6.26 -8.78
N LYS A 125 -52.37 5.76 -9.56
CA LYS A 125 -51.71 4.47 -9.32
C LYS A 125 -50.58 4.54 -8.28
N ILE A 126 -50.09 5.74 -7.97
CA ILE A 126 -48.93 5.92 -7.10
C ILE A 126 -49.14 6.95 -5.98
N LYS A 127 -50.34 7.55 -5.87
CA LYS A 127 -50.72 8.53 -4.83
C LYS A 127 -50.82 7.94 -3.42
N THR A 128 -50.88 6.61 -3.28
CA THR A 128 -50.90 5.89 -2.01
C THR A 128 -49.86 4.78 -2.00
N GLY A 129 -49.31 4.48 -0.81
CA GLY A 129 -48.33 3.40 -0.63
C GLY A 129 -46.90 3.71 -1.09
N TYR A 130 -46.62 4.93 -1.55
CA TYR A 130 -45.31 5.38 -2.03
C TYR A 130 -44.88 6.71 -1.42
N THR A 131 -43.61 7.07 -1.60
CA THR A 131 -43.03 8.32 -1.06
C THR A 131 -43.15 9.44 -2.09
N HIS A 132 -43.82 10.53 -1.76
CA HIS A 132 -44.11 11.63 -2.71
C HIS A 132 -42.90 12.57 -2.82
N PHE A 133 -42.69 13.13 -4.01
CA PHE A 133 -41.72 14.20 -4.26
C PHE A 133 -42.16 15.05 -5.47
N SER A 134 -41.59 16.24 -5.62
CA SER A 134 -41.84 17.18 -6.72
C SER A 134 -40.52 17.69 -7.30
N ASP A 135 -40.59 18.41 -8.42
CA ASP A 135 -39.44 19.13 -8.96
C ASP A 135 -38.83 20.04 -7.89
N GLY A 136 -37.50 19.99 -7.77
CA GLY A 136 -36.72 20.72 -6.77
C GLY A 136 -36.57 19.99 -5.41
N ASP A 137 -37.20 18.82 -5.22
CA ASP A 137 -37.01 18.03 -4.00
C ASP A 137 -35.71 17.21 -4.06
N VAL A 138 -35.09 17.00 -2.90
CA VAL A 138 -33.92 16.12 -2.75
C VAL A 138 -34.36 14.81 -2.12
N VAL A 139 -34.05 13.68 -2.76
CA VAL A 139 -34.37 12.34 -2.27
C VAL A 139 -33.11 11.62 -1.79
N MET A 140 -33.25 10.79 -0.77
CA MET A 140 -32.16 9.98 -0.23
C MET A 140 -32.65 8.58 0.14
N ALA A 141 -31.92 7.55 -0.27
CA ALA A 141 -32.18 6.18 0.16
C ALA A 141 -31.94 6.04 1.67
N LYS A 142 -32.84 5.32 2.36
CA LYS A 142 -32.71 5.10 3.81
C LYS A 142 -32.27 3.70 4.20
N ILE A 143 -32.14 2.77 3.25
CA ILE A 143 -31.92 1.33 3.52
C ILE A 143 -30.51 0.87 3.11
N THR A 144 -29.95 -0.12 3.81
CA THR A 144 -28.68 -0.80 3.45
C THR A 144 -28.83 -1.62 2.15
N PRO A 145 -27.83 -1.65 1.25
CA PRO A 145 -26.60 -0.83 1.25
C PRO A 145 -26.77 0.51 0.52
N CYS A 146 -28.00 0.87 0.10
CA CYS A 146 -28.24 2.05 -0.73
C CYS A 146 -27.88 3.37 -0.02
N PHE A 147 -28.18 3.49 1.27
CA PHE A 147 -27.74 4.62 2.09
C PHE A 147 -26.21 4.68 2.23
N GLU A 148 -25.59 3.53 2.52
CA GLU A 148 -24.13 3.39 2.69
C GLU A 148 -23.38 3.81 1.42
N ASN A 149 -23.95 3.52 0.25
CA ASN A 149 -23.43 3.90 -1.06
C ASN A 149 -23.79 5.34 -1.50
N GLY A 150 -24.39 6.15 -0.61
CA GLY A 150 -24.70 7.56 -0.91
C GLY A 150 -25.78 7.78 -1.97
N LYS A 151 -26.72 6.84 -2.15
CA LYS A 151 -27.82 7.00 -3.11
C LYS A 151 -28.74 8.14 -2.72
N SER A 152 -28.62 9.24 -3.44
CA SER A 152 -29.40 10.46 -3.28
C SER A 152 -29.35 11.27 -4.56
N ALA A 153 -30.38 12.08 -4.79
CA ALA A 153 -30.49 12.86 -6.01
C ALA A 153 -31.37 14.09 -5.80
N LEU A 154 -31.05 15.17 -6.52
CA LEU A 154 -31.98 16.25 -6.80
C LEU A 154 -32.95 15.74 -7.88
N VAL A 155 -34.25 15.84 -7.60
CA VAL A 155 -35.29 15.44 -8.53
C VAL A 155 -35.77 16.69 -9.26
N ASP A 156 -35.74 16.65 -10.59
CA ASP A 156 -36.15 17.76 -11.44
C ASP A 156 -36.62 17.23 -12.80
N ASN A 157 -37.30 18.08 -13.57
CA ASN A 157 -37.86 17.78 -14.89
C ASN A 157 -38.83 16.57 -14.90
N LEU A 158 -39.62 16.40 -13.85
CA LEU A 158 -40.61 15.34 -13.76
C LEU A 158 -41.82 15.60 -14.70
N PRO A 159 -42.43 14.55 -15.27
CA PRO A 159 -43.72 14.69 -15.93
C PRO A 159 -44.74 15.30 -14.95
N GLY A 160 -45.36 16.42 -15.31
CA GLY A 160 -46.33 17.10 -14.44
C GLY A 160 -45.75 17.70 -13.15
N GLY A 161 -44.42 17.79 -13.03
CA GLY A 161 -43.70 18.38 -11.88
C GLY A 161 -43.81 17.60 -10.57
N ILE A 162 -44.35 16.37 -10.62
CA ILE A 162 -44.58 15.54 -9.44
C ILE A 162 -44.22 14.08 -9.70
N GLY A 163 -43.95 13.35 -8.62
CA GLY A 163 -43.76 11.91 -8.67
C GLY A 163 -43.91 11.24 -7.32
N ALA A 164 -43.74 9.92 -7.35
CA ALA A 164 -43.56 9.12 -6.15
C ALA A 164 -42.46 8.08 -6.36
N GLY A 165 -41.86 7.58 -5.29
CA GLY A 165 -40.81 6.58 -5.35
C GLY A 165 -41.04 5.45 -4.39
N THR A 166 -40.08 4.52 -4.36
CA THR A 166 -40.04 3.47 -3.33
C THR A 166 -40.25 4.04 -1.92
N THR A 167 -40.88 3.25 -1.06
CA THR A 167 -41.10 3.59 0.34
C THR A 167 -39.80 3.72 1.14
N GLU A 168 -38.67 3.30 0.56
CA GLU A 168 -37.34 3.34 1.17
C GLU A 168 -36.57 4.65 0.95
N LEU A 169 -37.30 5.75 0.77
CA LEU A 169 -36.75 7.10 0.63
C LEU A 169 -37.08 8.00 1.83
N HIS A 170 -36.18 8.95 2.08
CA HIS A 170 -36.45 10.22 2.73
C HIS A 170 -36.47 11.32 1.66
N VAL A 171 -37.25 12.37 1.87
CA VAL A 171 -37.42 13.47 0.91
C VAL A 171 -37.32 14.80 1.65
N PHE A 172 -36.56 15.72 1.09
CA PHE A 172 -36.47 17.09 1.56
C PHE A 172 -37.05 18.04 0.50
N ARG A 173 -37.98 18.90 0.94
CA ARG A 173 -38.55 20.00 0.14
C ARG A 173 -38.21 21.32 0.82
N LYS A 174 -37.57 22.24 0.09
CA LYS A 174 -37.27 23.57 0.64
C LYS A 174 -38.54 24.34 1.00
N THR A 175 -38.50 25.12 2.09
CA THR A 175 -39.58 26.05 2.48
C THR A 175 -39.14 27.51 2.46
N SER A 176 -37.84 27.78 2.30
CA SER A 176 -37.28 29.12 2.18
C SER A 176 -36.49 29.24 0.88
N ASP A 177 -36.56 30.39 0.24
CA ASP A 177 -35.75 30.71 -0.95
C ASP A 177 -34.28 30.94 -0.65
N ALA A 178 -33.92 31.03 0.63
CA ALA A 178 -32.54 31.04 1.07
C ALA A 178 -31.83 29.67 0.91
N ILE A 179 -32.57 28.62 0.55
CA ILE A 179 -32.06 27.25 0.43
C ILE A 179 -31.94 26.85 -1.04
N ASP A 180 -30.72 26.47 -1.43
CA ASP A 180 -30.42 25.81 -2.68
C ASP A 180 -30.51 24.27 -2.49
N PRO A 181 -31.46 23.58 -3.15
CA PRO A 181 -31.57 22.12 -3.09
C PRO A 181 -30.29 21.39 -3.52
N SER A 182 -29.50 21.95 -4.44
CA SER A 182 -28.23 21.35 -4.86
C SER A 182 -27.21 21.33 -3.73
N PHE A 183 -27.21 22.34 -2.86
CA PHE A 183 -26.36 22.34 -1.66
C PHE A 183 -26.82 21.27 -0.65
N ILE A 184 -28.12 21.04 -0.52
CA ILE A 184 -28.65 19.96 0.34
C ILE A 184 -28.23 18.58 -0.20
N LEU A 185 -28.21 18.40 -1.53
CA LEU A 185 -27.69 17.18 -2.14
C LEU A 185 -26.21 16.96 -1.80
N LEU A 186 -25.37 18.00 -1.86
CA LEU A 186 -23.97 17.93 -1.44
C LEU A 186 -23.84 17.45 0.00
N TYR A 187 -24.64 18.01 0.91
CA TYR A 187 -24.64 17.63 2.32
C TYR A 187 -25.01 16.15 2.51
N LEU A 188 -26.08 15.68 1.86
CA LEU A 188 -26.53 14.29 1.97
C LEU A 188 -25.58 13.28 1.32
N LYS A 189 -24.76 13.70 0.35
CA LYS A 189 -23.70 12.89 -0.26
C LYS A 189 -22.36 12.96 0.48
N SER A 190 -22.18 13.92 1.40
CA SER A 190 -20.91 14.08 2.10
C SER A 190 -20.55 12.83 2.92
N PRO A 191 -19.30 12.35 2.86
CA PRO A 191 -18.84 11.21 3.66
C PRO A 191 -19.19 11.34 5.14
N GLY A 192 -19.01 12.52 5.73
CA GLY A 192 -19.29 12.75 7.14
C GLY A 192 -20.77 12.57 7.49
N PHE A 193 -21.71 12.95 6.62
CA PHE A 193 -23.13 12.68 6.85
C PHE A 193 -23.44 11.18 6.77
N ILE A 194 -22.87 10.47 5.79
CA ILE A 194 -23.11 9.04 5.60
C ILE A 194 -22.51 8.24 6.75
N GLU A 195 -21.22 8.46 7.07
CA GLU A 195 -20.47 7.76 8.11
C GLU A 195 -21.09 7.94 9.51
N ARG A 196 -21.63 9.12 9.82
CA ARG A 196 -22.37 9.34 11.07
C ARG A 196 -23.72 8.61 11.08
N GLY A 197 -24.30 8.33 9.92
CA GLY A 197 -25.59 7.66 9.78
C GLY A 197 -25.49 6.14 9.90
N ILE A 198 -24.44 5.53 9.35
CA ILE A 198 -24.20 4.07 9.35
C ILE A 198 -24.37 3.43 10.75
N PRO A 199 -23.70 3.91 11.82
CA PRO A 199 -23.85 3.31 13.15
C PRO A 199 -25.21 3.55 13.79
N ARG A 200 -26.03 4.46 13.25
CA ARG A 200 -27.37 4.79 13.73
C ARG A 200 -28.48 4.04 12.99
N MET A 201 -28.13 3.23 11.99
CA MET A 201 -29.11 2.43 11.25
C MET A 201 -29.64 1.29 12.12
N THR A 202 -30.96 1.08 12.10
CA THR A 202 -31.64 0.05 12.91
C THR A 202 -32.35 -0.96 12.02
N GLY A 203 -32.47 -2.22 12.49
CA GLY A 203 -33.10 -3.31 11.74
C GLY A 203 -32.42 -4.66 11.96
N SER A 204 -32.93 -5.71 11.33
CA SER A 204 -32.34 -7.06 11.33
C SER A 204 -31.12 -7.14 10.41
N ALA A 205 -30.23 -8.11 10.65
CA ALA A 205 -29.01 -8.30 9.86
C ALA A 205 -29.33 -8.40 8.36
N GLY A 206 -28.83 -7.44 7.57
CA GLY A 206 -29.02 -7.33 6.11
C GLY A 206 -30.04 -6.28 5.64
N GLN A 207 -30.92 -5.76 6.51
CA GLN A 207 -31.96 -4.78 6.13
C GLN A 207 -32.11 -3.68 7.18
N LYS A 208 -31.06 -2.87 7.35
CA LYS A 208 -31.06 -1.74 8.28
C LYS A 208 -31.56 -0.46 7.61
N ARG A 209 -32.14 0.44 8.40
CA ARG A 209 -32.68 1.74 7.93
C ARG A 209 -32.20 2.92 8.77
N VAL A 210 -31.95 4.03 8.10
CA VAL A 210 -31.76 5.35 8.71
C VAL A 210 -33.11 5.90 9.16
N SER A 211 -33.19 6.32 10.42
CA SER A 211 -34.42 6.86 10.99
C SER A 211 -34.82 8.21 10.37
N PRO A 212 -36.12 8.56 10.32
CA PRO A 212 -36.56 9.89 9.93
C PRO A 212 -35.99 11.00 10.84
N ASP A 213 -35.74 10.68 12.11
CA ASP A 213 -35.13 11.58 13.08
C ASP A 213 -33.70 11.95 12.68
N TYR A 214 -32.86 10.95 12.33
CA TYR A 214 -31.51 11.22 11.84
C TYR A 214 -31.53 12.10 10.59
N PHE A 215 -32.38 11.78 9.61
CA PHE A 215 -32.50 12.59 8.40
C PHE A 215 -32.91 14.04 8.73
N SER A 216 -33.95 14.22 9.55
CA SER A 216 -34.54 15.53 9.79
C SER A 216 -33.67 16.42 10.68
N ASN A 217 -33.03 15.84 11.70
CA ASN A 217 -32.43 16.58 12.81
C ASN A 217 -30.88 16.53 12.81
N SER A 218 -30.26 15.97 11.77
CA SER A 218 -28.79 16.01 11.66
C SER A 218 -28.28 17.45 11.48
N PRO A 219 -27.16 17.83 12.13
CA PRO A 219 -26.60 19.19 12.03
C PRO A 219 -26.18 19.55 10.60
N LEU A 220 -26.88 20.52 10.03
CA LEU A 220 -26.64 21.11 8.71
C LEU A 220 -25.84 22.41 8.87
N PRO A 221 -24.61 22.49 8.34
CA PRO A 221 -23.88 23.75 8.26
C PRO A 221 -24.40 24.53 7.05
N LEU A 222 -25.03 25.67 7.30
CA LEU A 222 -25.75 26.43 6.29
C LEU A 222 -25.02 27.74 5.94
N PRO A 223 -24.56 27.91 4.68
CA PRO A 223 -24.06 29.18 4.15
C PRO A 223 -25.17 30.13 3.71
N PRO A 224 -24.87 31.43 3.51
CA PRO A 224 -25.73 32.33 2.77
C PRO A 224 -26.05 31.84 1.34
N PRO A 225 -27.18 32.24 0.73
CA PRO A 225 -27.67 31.69 -0.54
C PRO A 225 -26.71 31.87 -1.72
N ALA A 226 -26.06 33.03 -1.81
CA ALA A 226 -25.07 33.31 -2.84
C ALA A 226 -23.82 32.42 -2.69
N GLU A 227 -23.39 32.17 -1.44
CA GLU A 227 -22.26 31.28 -1.15
C GLU A 227 -22.63 29.81 -1.44
N GLN A 228 -23.86 29.35 -1.15
CA GLN A 228 -24.35 28.02 -1.55
C GLN A 228 -24.18 27.78 -3.06
N LYS A 229 -24.61 28.72 -3.90
CA LYS A 229 -24.47 28.63 -5.35
C LYS A 229 -23.02 28.57 -5.81
N ARG A 230 -22.13 29.39 -5.20
CA ARG A 230 -20.69 29.36 -5.52
C ARG A 230 -20.04 28.03 -5.12
N ILE A 231 -20.44 27.47 -3.98
CA ILE A 231 -19.97 26.15 -3.53
C ILE A 231 -20.41 25.06 -4.52
N VAL A 232 -21.69 25.03 -4.90
CA VAL A 232 -22.23 24.06 -5.87
C VAL A 232 -21.46 24.14 -7.19
N ALA A 233 -21.33 25.34 -7.76
CA ALA A 233 -20.59 25.54 -9.01
C ALA A 233 -19.13 25.06 -8.91
N LYS A 234 -18.46 25.28 -7.76
CA LYS A 234 -17.08 24.81 -7.55
C LYS A 234 -17.00 23.30 -7.39
N VAL A 235 -17.97 22.66 -6.73
CA VAL A 235 -18.03 21.19 -6.67
C VAL A 235 -18.26 20.60 -8.05
N ASP A 236 -19.18 21.15 -8.85
CA ASP A 236 -19.43 20.69 -10.22
C ASP A 236 -18.16 20.73 -11.08
N GLU A 237 -17.39 21.84 -11.02
CA GLU A 237 -16.11 21.99 -11.72
C GLU A 237 -15.11 20.89 -11.33
N LEU A 238 -14.97 20.63 -10.02
CA LEU A 238 -14.00 19.68 -9.48
C LEU A 238 -14.42 18.22 -9.73
N MET A 239 -15.71 17.93 -9.68
CA MET A 239 -16.25 16.59 -10.00
C MET A 239 -16.04 16.29 -11.49
N ALA A 240 -16.26 17.27 -12.37
CA ALA A 240 -15.94 17.12 -13.78
C ALA A 240 -14.44 16.92 -14.04
N LEU A 241 -13.55 17.48 -13.20
CA LEU A 241 -12.11 17.18 -13.25
C LEU A 241 -11.82 15.74 -12.83
N CYS A 242 -12.42 15.26 -11.72
CA CYS A 242 -12.33 13.87 -11.28
C CYS A 242 -12.73 12.89 -12.39
N ASP A 243 -13.86 13.15 -13.06
CA ASP A 243 -14.37 12.29 -14.14
C ASP A 243 -13.38 12.19 -15.31
N ARG A 244 -12.79 13.32 -15.73
CA ARG A 244 -11.77 13.34 -16.79
C ARG A 244 -10.51 12.56 -16.39
N LEU A 245 -10.07 12.67 -15.15
CA LEU A 245 -8.87 11.97 -14.67
C LEU A 245 -9.10 10.47 -14.57
N GLU A 246 -10.27 10.05 -14.09
CA GLU A 246 -10.63 8.63 -14.06
C GLU A 246 -10.70 8.02 -15.47
N GLU A 247 -11.28 8.74 -16.44
CA GLU A 247 -11.29 8.30 -17.84
C GLU A 247 -9.88 8.18 -18.42
N GLN A 248 -9.01 9.17 -18.18
CA GLN A 248 -7.60 9.12 -18.62
C GLN A 248 -6.84 7.95 -17.99
N GLN A 249 -7.07 7.66 -16.72
CA GLN A 249 -6.46 6.51 -16.04
C GLN A 249 -6.96 5.20 -16.61
N TYR A 250 -8.27 5.06 -16.82
CA TYR A 250 -8.87 3.89 -17.42
C TYR A 250 -8.29 3.63 -18.82
N GLU A 251 -8.19 4.65 -19.66
CA GLU A 251 -7.56 4.54 -20.97
C GLU A 251 -6.09 4.16 -20.88
N ARG A 252 -5.33 4.79 -19.97
CA ARG A 252 -3.90 4.48 -19.76
C ARG A 252 -3.73 3.01 -19.38
N VAL A 253 -4.44 2.54 -18.36
CA VAL A 253 -4.39 1.14 -17.89
C VAL A 253 -4.77 0.18 -19.01
N THR A 254 -5.86 0.45 -19.74
CA THR A 254 -6.32 -0.39 -20.85
C THR A 254 -5.29 -0.48 -21.97
N ARG A 255 -4.70 0.65 -22.37
CA ARG A 255 -3.62 0.69 -23.39
C ARG A 255 -2.38 -0.05 -22.92
N HIS A 256 -1.96 0.14 -21.66
CA HIS A 256 -0.80 -0.54 -21.11
C HIS A 256 -1.02 -2.05 -21.05
N ALA A 257 -2.21 -2.50 -20.64
CA ALA A 257 -2.56 -3.93 -20.62
C ALA A 257 -2.57 -4.55 -22.04
N ALA A 258 -3.13 -3.85 -23.03
CA ALA A 258 -3.09 -4.30 -24.42
C ALA A 258 -1.66 -4.38 -24.96
N LEU A 259 -0.82 -3.40 -24.63
CA LEU A 259 0.59 -3.39 -25.01
C LEU A 259 1.38 -4.51 -24.32
N THR A 260 1.18 -4.72 -23.02
CA THR A 260 1.75 -5.85 -22.26
C THR A 260 1.42 -7.16 -22.95
N ARG A 261 0.16 -7.39 -23.27
CA ARG A 261 -0.28 -8.62 -23.94
C ARG A 261 0.39 -8.80 -25.30
N ALA A 262 0.38 -7.76 -26.14
CA ALA A 262 1.02 -7.82 -27.45
C ALA A 262 2.53 -8.08 -27.38
N VAL A 263 3.22 -7.50 -26.38
CA VAL A 263 4.65 -7.73 -26.15
C VAL A 263 4.90 -9.16 -25.69
N VAL A 264 4.13 -9.68 -24.73
CA VAL A 264 4.26 -11.05 -24.22
C VAL A 264 3.94 -12.06 -25.32
N ASP A 265 2.88 -11.86 -26.11
CA ASP A 265 2.49 -12.75 -27.21
C ASP A 265 3.58 -12.79 -28.29
N ARG A 266 4.03 -11.62 -28.78
CA ARG A 266 5.11 -11.52 -29.76
C ARG A 266 6.41 -12.15 -29.25
N PHE A 267 6.71 -11.95 -27.97
CA PHE A 267 7.87 -12.53 -27.35
C PHE A 267 7.76 -14.07 -27.25
N ASN A 268 6.59 -14.62 -26.92
CA ASN A 268 6.39 -16.06 -26.84
C ASN A 268 6.46 -16.76 -28.21
N GLU A 269 5.99 -16.09 -29.27
CA GLU A 269 6.10 -16.57 -30.65
C GLU A 269 7.58 -16.67 -31.07
N GLU A 270 8.31 -15.56 -31.00
CA GLU A 270 9.71 -15.47 -31.45
C GLU A 270 10.62 -14.89 -30.35
N PRO A 271 10.90 -15.65 -29.28
CA PRO A 271 11.74 -15.15 -28.21
C PRO A 271 13.17 -15.03 -28.75
N THR A 272 13.88 -13.93 -28.54
CA THR A 272 15.28 -13.72 -28.97
C THR A 272 16.06 -13.05 -27.85
N GLY A 273 17.39 -13.11 -27.89
CA GLY A 273 18.20 -12.34 -26.94
C GLY A 273 17.94 -10.84 -27.05
N ASP A 274 17.70 -10.36 -28.28
CA ASP A 274 17.52 -8.94 -28.59
C ASP A 274 16.17 -8.38 -28.10
N ASN A 275 15.11 -9.19 -28.12
CA ASN A 275 13.79 -8.76 -27.62
C ASN A 275 13.59 -8.98 -26.12
N LEU A 276 14.58 -9.54 -25.40
CA LEU A 276 14.56 -9.66 -23.94
C LEU A 276 14.36 -8.29 -23.26
N ASN A 277 15.01 -7.25 -23.79
CA ASN A 277 14.90 -5.89 -23.25
C ASN A 277 13.47 -5.33 -23.32
N LEU A 278 12.64 -5.83 -24.23
CA LEU A 278 11.23 -5.42 -24.29
C LEU A 278 10.48 -5.89 -23.06
N LEU A 279 10.83 -7.03 -22.45
CA LEU A 279 10.14 -7.45 -21.22
C LEU A 279 10.38 -6.47 -20.07
N PHE A 280 11.51 -5.75 -20.06
CA PHE A 280 11.91 -4.82 -19.00
C PHE A 280 11.60 -3.35 -19.31
N HIS A 281 10.78 -3.07 -20.33
CA HIS A 281 10.52 -1.69 -20.73
C HIS A 281 9.54 -0.98 -19.79
N LYS A 282 9.85 0.27 -19.42
CA LYS A 282 9.08 1.07 -18.43
C LYS A 282 7.67 1.50 -18.86
N SER A 283 7.31 1.36 -20.14
CA SER A 283 6.01 1.83 -20.67
C SER A 283 4.87 0.85 -20.48
N TYR A 284 5.11 -0.28 -19.81
CA TYR A 284 4.09 -1.26 -19.50
C TYR A 284 4.54 -2.10 -18.31
N SER A 285 3.58 -2.76 -17.65
CA SER A 285 3.84 -3.68 -16.55
C SER A 285 3.45 -5.08 -16.98
N ILE A 286 4.38 -6.02 -16.82
CA ILE A 286 4.16 -7.45 -17.05
C ILE A 286 4.03 -8.11 -15.69
N SER A 287 3.02 -8.96 -15.49
CA SER A 287 2.86 -9.66 -14.22
C SER A 287 4.10 -10.54 -13.94
N ALA A 288 4.50 -10.67 -12.67
CA ALA A 288 5.63 -11.52 -12.31
C ALA A 288 5.47 -12.97 -12.82
N ALA A 289 4.22 -13.48 -12.87
CA ALA A 289 3.92 -14.80 -13.39
C ALA A 289 4.17 -14.93 -14.90
N ASP A 290 3.70 -13.97 -15.70
CA ASP A 290 3.93 -13.95 -17.15
C ASP A 290 5.42 -13.78 -17.46
N PHE A 291 6.11 -12.95 -16.67
CA PHE A 291 7.55 -12.73 -16.80
C PHE A 291 8.36 -14.02 -16.54
N ARG A 292 8.05 -14.73 -15.44
CA ARG A 292 8.68 -16.02 -15.11
C ARG A 292 8.45 -17.04 -16.21
N THR A 293 7.25 -17.05 -16.80
CA THR A 293 6.89 -17.95 -17.90
C THR A 293 7.69 -17.63 -19.16
N ALA A 294 7.80 -16.34 -19.52
CA ALA A 294 8.61 -15.86 -20.63
C ALA A 294 10.11 -16.23 -20.48
N ILE A 295 10.68 -16.03 -19.28
CA ILE A 295 12.06 -16.39 -18.96
C ILE A 295 12.28 -17.90 -19.12
N ALA A 296 11.37 -18.73 -18.61
CA ALA A 296 11.47 -20.19 -18.71
C ALA A 296 11.41 -20.66 -20.17
N ASN A 297 10.54 -20.05 -20.99
CA ASN A 297 10.45 -20.36 -22.42
C ASN A 297 11.75 -20.04 -23.17
N LEU A 298 12.39 -18.90 -22.89
CA LEU A 298 13.70 -18.56 -23.45
C LEU A 298 14.79 -19.56 -23.08
N ALA A 299 14.83 -19.91 -21.79
CA ALA A 299 15.81 -20.83 -21.25
C ALA A 299 15.74 -22.19 -21.94
N LEU A 300 14.53 -22.74 -22.13
CA LEU A 300 14.33 -24.05 -22.75
C LEU A 300 14.40 -24.06 -24.28
N ARG A 301 14.45 -22.89 -24.92
CA ARG A 301 14.72 -22.73 -26.36
C ARG A 301 16.19 -22.47 -26.69
N GLY A 302 17.05 -22.40 -25.66
CA GLY A 302 18.49 -22.12 -25.83
C GLY A 302 18.78 -20.70 -26.30
N LYS A 303 17.91 -19.75 -25.94
CA LYS A 303 17.99 -18.35 -26.35
C LYS A 303 18.34 -17.39 -25.21
N LEU A 304 18.50 -17.91 -23.99
CA LEU A 304 18.78 -17.10 -22.80
C LEU A 304 20.29 -16.96 -22.50
N ALA A 305 21.08 -17.99 -22.81
CA ALA A 305 22.51 -18.03 -22.54
C ALA A 305 23.27 -18.14 -23.87
N PRO A 306 24.35 -17.36 -24.07
CA PRO A 306 25.22 -17.53 -25.23
C PRO A 306 25.80 -18.95 -25.29
N ARG A 307 25.96 -19.50 -26.49
CA ARG A 307 26.61 -20.80 -26.69
C ARG A 307 27.98 -20.84 -26.02
N ASP A 308 28.29 -21.96 -25.40
CA ASP A 308 29.64 -22.28 -24.93
C ASP A 308 30.36 -23.09 -26.02
N GLU A 309 31.36 -22.49 -26.66
CA GLU A 309 32.11 -23.12 -27.75
C GLU A 309 33.03 -24.24 -27.26
N TYR A 310 33.37 -24.24 -25.97
CA TYR A 310 34.24 -25.22 -25.33
C TYR A 310 33.46 -26.31 -24.59
N ALA A 311 32.13 -26.27 -24.63
CA ALA A 311 31.29 -27.25 -23.97
C ALA A 311 31.51 -28.66 -24.52
N GLU A 312 31.48 -29.63 -23.61
CA GLU A 312 31.42 -31.04 -23.98
C GLU A 312 30.20 -31.30 -24.88
N SER A 313 30.36 -32.14 -25.90
CA SER A 313 29.25 -32.50 -26.78
C SER A 313 28.08 -33.09 -25.99
N VAL A 314 26.86 -32.64 -26.31
CA VAL A 314 25.62 -33.20 -25.77
C VAL A 314 25.51 -34.71 -26.01
N ASP A 315 26.13 -35.24 -27.07
CA ASP A 315 26.12 -36.67 -27.36
C ASP A 315 26.99 -37.46 -26.37
N LEU A 316 28.10 -36.87 -25.88
CA LEU A 316 28.91 -37.44 -24.80
C LEU A 316 28.17 -37.37 -23.46
N LEU A 317 27.49 -36.26 -23.19
CA LEU A 317 26.63 -36.14 -22.01
C LEU A 317 25.53 -37.21 -22.01
N LEU A 318 24.86 -37.42 -23.14
CA LEU A 318 23.83 -38.43 -23.28
C LEU A 318 24.38 -39.84 -23.02
N ALA A 319 25.59 -40.15 -23.50
CA ALA A 319 26.26 -41.42 -23.22
C ALA A 319 26.55 -41.61 -21.72
N LYS A 320 27.01 -40.55 -21.02
CA LYS A 320 27.20 -40.57 -19.56
C LYS A 320 25.90 -40.85 -18.82
N LEU A 321 24.81 -40.18 -19.21
CA LEU A 321 23.48 -40.38 -18.61
C LEU A 321 22.98 -41.83 -18.81
N GLN A 322 23.20 -42.40 -20.00
CA GLN A 322 22.83 -43.79 -20.28
C GLN A 322 23.61 -44.78 -19.41
N ASP A 323 24.93 -44.60 -19.26
CA ASP A 323 25.78 -45.43 -18.41
C ASP A 323 25.42 -45.29 -16.92
N GLU A 324 25.20 -44.07 -16.43
CA GLU A 324 24.71 -43.77 -15.08
C GLU A 324 23.40 -44.52 -14.78
N ARG A 325 22.42 -44.44 -15.69
CA ARG A 325 21.15 -45.14 -15.58
C ARG A 325 21.33 -46.67 -15.62
N HIS A 326 22.19 -47.18 -16.49
CA HIS A 326 22.44 -48.62 -16.60
C HIS A 326 23.08 -49.20 -15.32
N ARG A 327 24.05 -48.48 -14.73
CA ARG A 327 24.66 -48.85 -13.45
C ARG A 327 23.64 -48.84 -12.32
N TYR A 328 22.80 -47.80 -12.25
CA TYR A 328 21.74 -47.70 -11.25
C TYR A 328 20.71 -48.84 -11.39
N ALA A 329 20.26 -49.12 -12.61
CA ALA A 329 19.34 -50.19 -12.95
C ALA A 329 19.86 -51.55 -12.51
N THR A 330 21.14 -51.83 -12.81
CA THR A 330 21.81 -53.07 -12.44
C THR A 330 21.97 -53.21 -10.92
N LYS A 331 22.37 -52.14 -10.23
CA LYS A 331 22.57 -52.14 -8.78
C LYS A 331 21.29 -52.39 -8.00
N TYR A 332 20.17 -51.81 -8.44
CA TYR A 332 18.90 -51.82 -7.69
C TYR A 332 17.81 -52.71 -8.31
N GLY A 333 18.15 -53.50 -9.34
CA GLY A 333 17.18 -54.35 -10.06
C GLY A 333 16.03 -53.56 -10.70
N PHE A 334 16.25 -52.28 -11.02
CA PHE A 334 15.23 -51.41 -11.60
C PHE A 334 15.14 -51.63 -13.11
N ARG A 335 13.96 -52.00 -13.60
CA ARG A 335 13.74 -52.18 -15.05
C ARG A 335 13.63 -50.82 -15.74
N THR A 336 14.63 -50.49 -16.55
CA THR A 336 14.57 -49.34 -17.46
C THR A 336 13.62 -49.70 -18.61
N ASN A 337 12.36 -49.29 -18.49
CA ASN A 337 11.42 -49.33 -19.61
C ASN A 337 11.76 -48.15 -20.53
N ASP A 338 12.82 -48.29 -21.34
CA ASP A 338 13.16 -47.27 -22.31
C ASP A 338 12.00 -47.12 -23.30
N PRO A 339 11.51 -45.88 -23.53
CA PRO A 339 10.40 -45.65 -24.45
C PRO A 339 10.68 -46.22 -25.84
N ARG A 340 9.65 -46.82 -26.47
CA ARG A 340 9.70 -47.10 -27.92
C ARG A 340 10.03 -45.81 -28.67
N LYS A 341 10.83 -45.90 -29.74
CA LYS A 341 11.16 -44.78 -30.63
C LYS A 341 9.90 -44.30 -31.36
N ASP A 342 9.03 -43.56 -30.69
CA ASP A 342 7.93 -42.87 -31.34
C ASP A 342 8.47 -41.62 -32.05
N LYS A 343 7.93 -41.33 -33.23
CA LYS A 343 8.04 -40.03 -33.92
C LYS A 343 7.28 -38.98 -33.11
N ALA A 344 7.84 -38.57 -31.98
CA ALA A 344 7.24 -37.55 -31.13
C ALA A 344 7.39 -36.15 -31.75
N ASN A 345 6.41 -35.30 -31.50
CA ASN A 345 6.35 -33.93 -31.97
C ASN A 345 7.51 -33.11 -31.36
N LYS A 346 8.23 -32.34 -32.19
CA LYS A 346 9.25 -31.38 -31.73
C LYS A 346 8.55 -30.02 -31.61
N PRO A 347 8.21 -29.54 -30.40
CA PRO A 347 7.30 -28.40 -30.24
C PRO A 347 7.86 -27.10 -30.83
N TYR A 348 9.19 -26.98 -30.87
CA TYR A 348 9.91 -25.84 -31.41
C TYR A 348 11.34 -26.24 -31.82
N SER A 349 12.01 -25.35 -32.56
CA SER A 349 13.43 -25.49 -32.90
C SER A 349 14.33 -25.23 -31.70
N ILE A 350 15.30 -26.11 -31.45
CA ILE A 350 16.36 -25.94 -30.45
C ILE A 350 17.71 -25.71 -31.17
N PRO A 351 18.75 -25.19 -30.48
CA PRO A 351 20.08 -25.08 -31.05
C PRO A 351 20.61 -26.42 -31.57
N ASN A 352 21.38 -26.40 -32.66
CA ASN A 352 21.87 -27.62 -33.32
C ASN A 352 22.77 -28.50 -32.42
N HIS A 353 23.41 -27.90 -31.42
CA HIS A 353 24.24 -28.59 -30.44
C HIS A 353 23.46 -29.13 -29.24
N TRP A 354 22.13 -28.96 -29.20
CA TRP A 354 21.24 -29.57 -28.21
C TRP A 354 20.58 -30.84 -28.78
N ARG A 355 19.96 -31.63 -27.91
CA ARG A 355 19.18 -32.82 -28.32
C ARG A 355 17.81 -32.82 -27.66
N TRP A 356 16.81 -33.30 -28.40
CA TRP A 356 15.55 -33.71 -27.79
C TRP A 356 15.71 -35.11 -27.20
N VAL A 357 15.43 -35.26 -25.90
CA VAL A 357 15.48 -36.53 -25.19
C VAL A 357 14.12 -36.83 -24.54
N ASN A 358 13.93 -38.05 -24.04
CA ASN A 358 12.79 -38.32 -23.15
C ASN A 358 13.10 -37.79 -21.75
N LEU A 359 12.08 -37.39 -21.00
CA LEU A 359 12.23 -36.97 -19.62
C LEU A 359 12.94 -38.06 -18.80
N SER A 360 12.60 -39.34 -19.01
CA SER A 360 13.24 -40.47 -18.33
C SER A 360 14.74 -40.60 -18.56
N ASP A 361 15.28 -40.01 -19.63
CA ASP A 361 16.72 -40.07 -19.94
C ASP A 361 17.54 -39.21 -18.97
N LEU A 362 16.92 -38.27 -18.26
CA LEU A 362 17.55 -37.37 -17.29
C LEU A 362 17.56 -37.91 -15.86
N PHE A 363 16.88 -39.03 -15.59
CA PHE A 363 16.68 -39.56 -14.24
C PHE A 363 17.13 -41.02 -14.15
N TYR A 364 17.78 -41.39 -13.04
CA TYR A 364 18.08 -42.76 -12.66
C TYR A 364 16.81 -43.63 -12.63
N ALA A 365 15.75 -43.07 -12.05
CA ALA A 365 14.45 -43.71 -11.95
C ALA A 365 13.33 -42.68 -12.01
N VAL A 366 12.27 -43.03 -12.75
CA VAL A 366 10.96 -42.36 -12.74
C VAL A 366 9.95 -43.40 -12.26
N THR A 367 9.61 -43.33 -10.98
CA THR A 367 8.72 -44.28 -10.30
C THR A 367 7.60 -43.54 -9.58
N ASP A 368 6.79 -44.23 -8.81
CA ASP A 368 5.81 -43.71 -7.88
C ASP A 368 5.96 -44.34 -6.49
N GLY A 369 5.17 -43.83 -5.54
CA GLY A 369 4.98 -44.46 -4.24
C GLY A 369 4.44 -45.88 -4.33
N ASP A 370 4.51 -46.62 -3.23
CA ASP A 370 4.06 -48.02 -3.18
C ASP A 370 2.58 -48.18 -3.57
N HIS A 371 2.26 -49.27 -4.26
CA HIS A 371 0.90 -49.56 -4.73
C HIS A 371 0.07 -50.32 -3.69
N LEU A 372 0.72 -50.89 -2.67
CA LEU A 372 0.04 -51.54 -1.58
C LEU A 372 -0.59 -50.48 -0.65
N PRO A 373 -1.75 -50.79 -0.03
CA PRO A 373 -2.29 -49.94 1.04
C PRO A 373 -1.26 -49.82 2.17
N PRO A 374 -0.79 -48.60 2.50
CA PRO A 374 0.25 -48.43 3.49
C PRO A 374 -0.29 -48.77 4.89
N PRO A 375 0.45 -49.53 5.71
CA PRO A 375 0.06 -49.80 7.10
C PRO A 375 0.03 -48.50 7.89
N LYS A 376 -1.06 -48.24 8.61
CA LYS A 376 -1.21 -47.03 9.41
C LYS A 376 -0.49 -47.18 10.75
N SER A 377 0.18 -46.13 11.17
CA SER A 377 0.77 -46.00 12.51
C SER A 377 0.39 -44.64 13.12
N SER A 378 0.42 -44.55 14.44
CA SER A 378 0.29 -43.27 15.17
C SER A 378 1.59 -42.46 15.16
N ASP A 379 2.73 -43.14 14.95
CA ASP A 379 4.09 -42.59 14.92
C ASP A 379 4.95 -43.30 13.86
N GLY A 380 6.16 -42.78 13.59
CA GLY A 380 7.10 -43.40 12.66
C GLY A 380 7.47 -42.51 11.47
N ILE A 381 7.47 -43.06 10.26
CA ILE A 381 7.88 -42.38 9.04
C ILE A 381 6.70 -41.62 8.43
N ALA A 382 6.89 -40.36 8.06
CA ALA A 382 5.84 -39.55 7.47
C ALA A 382 5.39 -40.12 6.11
N PHE A 383 4.09 -40.10 5.85
CA PHE A 383 3.48 -40.53 4.61
C PHE A 383 2.74 -39.35 3.97
N LEU A 384 3.32 -38.82 2.91
CA LEU A 384 2.82 -37.64 2.20
C LEU A 384 1.80 -38.07 1.14
N THR A 385 0.68 -37.36 1.14
CA THR A 385 -0.37 -37.46 0.12
C THR A 385 -0.28 -36.30 -0.84
N ILE A 386 -1.10 -36.30 -1.89
CA ILE A 386 -1.06 -35.21 -2.88
C ILE A 386 -1.36 -33.83 -2.28
N GLY A 387 -2.15 -33.77 -1.21
CA GLY A 387 -2.45 -32.55 -0.45
C GLY A 387 -1.20 -31.86 0.07
N ASN A 388 -0.25 -32.67 0.56
CA ASN A 388 1.01 -32.24 1.16
C ASN A 388 2.03 -31.67 0.18
N ILE A 389 1.75 -31.71 -1.13
CA ILE A 389 2.66 -31.23 -2.18
C ILE A 389 1.98 -30.25 -3.14
N THR A 390 0.75 -29.84 -2.86
CA THR A 390 -0.05 -29.01 -3.78
C THR A 390 0.58 -27.66 -4.07
N THR A 391 1.33 -27.07 -3.14
CA THR A 391 2.00 -25.76 -3.31
C THR A 391 3.30 -25.85 -4.11
N GLY A 392 3.75 -27.06 -4.49
CA GLY A 392 5.09 -27.27 -5.05
C GLY A 392 6.20 -27.28 -4.00
N GLN A 393 5.85 -27.22 -2.71
CA GLN A 393 6.74 -27.44 -1.58
C GLN A 393 6.23 -28.62 -0.75
N LEU A 394 7.11 -29.24 0.03
CA LEU A 394 6.74 -30.35 0.92
C LEU A 394 6.14 -29.81 2.21
N ASP A 395 4.91 -30.19 2.51
CA ASP A 395 4.22 -29.86 3.76
C ASP A 395 4.13 -31.07 4.68
N PHE A 396 4.74 -30.94 5.87
CA PHE A 396 4.78 -31.97 6.90
C PHE A 396 3.85 -31.69 8.09
N SER A 397 3.02 -30.63 8.04
CA SER A 397 2.15 -30.21 9.15
C SER A 397 1.06 -31.25 9.45
N GLU A 398 0.33 -31.67 8.41
CA GLU A 398 -0.73 -32.69 8.50
C GLU A 398 -0.35 -33.93 7.69
N VAL A 399 0.41 -34.84 8.32
CA VAL A 399 0.86 -36.09 7.69
C VAL A 399 0.37 -37.32 8.43
N ARG A 400 0.18 -38.41 7.68
CA ARG A 400 -0.03 -39.75 8.24
C ARG A 400 1.31 -40.40 8.53
N TYR A 401 1.32 -41.43 9.37
CA TYR A 401 2.54 -42.19 9.67
C TYR A 401 2.42 -43.65 9.22
N VAL A 402 3.57 -44.19 8.82
CA VAL A 402 3.78 -45.62 8.57
C VAL A 402 4.90 -46.13 9.47
N PRO A 403 4.87 -47.40 9.91
CA PRO A 403 5.94 -47.98 10.70
C PRO A 403 7.30 -47.94 10.00
N LYS A 404 8.39 -47.81 10.77
CA LYS A 404 9.76 -47.76 10.22
C LYS A 404 10.11 -49.02 9.39
N HIS A 405 9.72 -50.20 9.85
CA HIS A 405 9.98 -51.46 9.14
C HIS A 405 9.34 -51.50 7.74
N TYR A 406 8.20 -50.81 7.55
CA TYR A 406 7.57 -50.70 6.24
C TYR A 406 8.42 -49.83 5.30
N TYR A 407 8.91 -48.68 5.77
CA TYR A 407 9.83 -47.82 5.01
C TYR A 407 11.13 -48.56 4.64
N ASP A 408 11.73 -49.25 5.62
CA ASP A 408 12.99 -49.98 5.43
C ASP A 408 12.86 -51.14 4.43
N ALA A 409 11.67 -51.71 4.27
CA ALA A 409 11.36 -52.75 3.29
C ALA A 409 11.12 -52.23 1.86
N LEU A 410 10.91 -50.91 1.69
CA LEU A 410 10.72 -50.33 0.36
C LEU A 410 12.01 -50.39 -0.45
N ALA A 411 11.88 -50.64 -1.76
CA ALA A 411 13.00 -50.53 -2.66
C ALA A 411 13.56 -49.11 -2.67
N GLU A 412 14.88 -48.97 -2.74
CA GLU A 412 15.59 -47.68 -2.64
C GLU A 412 15.12 -46.66 -3.68
N TYR A 413 14.75 -47.11 -4.88
CA TYR A 413 14.22 -46.22 -5.91
C TYR A 413 12.83 -45.64 -5.59
N ARG A 414 12.07 -46.24 -4.66
CA ARG A 414 10.76 -45.77 -4.16
C ARG A 414 10.85 -44.92 -2.88
N GLN A 415 12.04 -44.71 -2.34
CA GLN A 415 12.27 -43.85 -1.18
C GLN A 415 12.75 -42.46 -1.67
N PRO A 416 11.94 -41.40 -1.56
CA PRO A 416 12.41 -40.04 -1.84
C PRO A 416 13.59 -39.65 -0.95
N ARG A 417 14.57 -38.97 -1.52
CA ARG A 417 15.77 -38.48 -0.83
C ARG A 417 16.03 -37.02 -1.17
N ASN A 418 16.80 -36.36 -0.31
CA ASN A 418 17.31 -35.03 -0.60
C ASN A 418 17.96 -34.98 -1.99
N GLY A 419 17.58 -34.02 -2.81
CA GLY A 419 18.02 -33.91 -4.20
C GLY A 419 17.01 -34.42 -5.25
N ASP A 420 16.08 -35.30 -4.86
CA ASP A 420 15.04 -35.81 -5.77
C ASP A 420 13.98 -34.75 -6.09
N PHE A 421 13.09 -35.07 -7.04
CA PHE A 421 11.87 -34.32 -7.29
C PHE A 421 10.65 -35.22 -7.11
N LEU A 422 9.59 -34.66 -6.52
CA LEU A 422 8.26 -35.22 -6.58
C LEU A 422 7.46 -34.52 -7.68
N TYR A 423 6.51 -35.22 -8.27
CA TYR A 423 5.65 -34.66 -9.32
C TYR A 423 4.22 -35.16 -9.14
N THR A 424 3.26 -34.24 -9.02
CA THR A 424 1.84 -34.60 -8.88
C THR A 424 1.32 -35.16 -10.20
N VAL A 425 0.68 -36.33 -10.17
CA VAL A 425 0.17 -37.00 -11.38
C VAL A 425 -1.34 -37.17 -11.41
N VAL A 426 -2.09 -36.70 -10.41
CA VAL A 426 -3.55 -36.93 -10.31
C VAL A 426 -4.31 -35.70 -9.82
N GLY A 427 -5.56 -35.53 -10.27
CA GLY A 427 -6.53 -34.58 -9.72
C GLY A 427 -6.28 -33.14 -10.17
N ALA A 428 -7.01 -32.17 -9.58
CA ALA A 428 -6.93 -30.75 -9.99
C ALA A 428 -5.54 -30.12 -9.84
N THR A 429 -4.62 -30.78 -9.13
CA THR A 429 -3.26 -30.30 -8.85
C THR A 429 -2.18 -31.08 -9.59
N TYR A 430 -2.52 -31.90 -10.59
CA TYR A 430 -1.52 -32.58 -11.44
C TYR A 430 -0.54 -31.58 -12.07
N GLY A 431 0.64 -32.07 -12.46
CA GLY A 431 1.62 -31.28 -13.22
C GLY A 431 2.46 -30.33 -12.37
N ARG A 432 2.51 -30.51 -11.05
CA ARG A 432 3.26 -29.67 -10.11
C ARG A 432 4.50 -30.42 -9.61
N PRO A 433 5.71 -29.93 -9.94
CA PRO A 433 6.94 -30.46 -9.35
C PRO A 433 7.18 -29.89 -7.94
N ALA A 434 7.73 -30.71 -7.06
CA ALA A 434 8.21 -30.30 -5.74
C ALA A 434 9.63 -30.84 -5.52
N PRO A 435 10.67 -29.99 -5.43
CA PRO A 435 12.01 -30.44 -5.08
C PRO A 435 12.04 -30.98 -3.65
N VAL A 436 12.80 -32.06 -3.44
CA VAL A 436 13.01 -32.64 -2.11
C VAL A 436 14.23 -31.99 -1.48
N ASP A 437 14.00 -30.98 -0.64
CA ASP A 437 15.03 -30.23 0.11
C ASP A 437 15.00 -30.56 1.60
N THR A 438 14.94 -31.86 1.92
CA THR A 438 14.93 -32.34 3.30
C THR A 438 15.67 -33.65 3.44
N THR A 439 16.33 -33.83 4.59
CA THR A 439 16.95 -35.08 5.00
C THR A 439 16.00 -35.96 5.81
N ARG A 440 14.82 -35.45 6.18
CA ARG A 440 13.80 -36.22 6.90
C ARG A 440 13.34 -37.39 6.03
N PRO A 441 13.36 -38.64 6.51
CA PRO A 441 12.81 -39.78 5.76
C PRO A 441 11.28 -39.69 5.66
N PHE A 442 10.73 -40.00 4.49
CA PHE A 442 9.29 -40.06 4.25
C PHE A 442 8.92 -41.00 3.11
N CYS A 443 7.65 -41.43 3.10
CA CYS A 443 6.99 -42.14 2.02
C CYS A 443 6.03 -41.19 1.29
N VAL A 444 5.69 -41.53 0.05
CA VAL A 444 4.67 -40.82 -0.72
C VAL A 444 3.60 -41.78 -1.22
N GLN A 445 2.40 -41.26 -1.44
CA GLN A 445 1.31 -42.00 -2.08
C GLN A 445 1.63 -42.32 -3.55
N ARG A 446 1.06 -43.42 -4.07
CA ARG A 446 1.13 -43.81 -5.50
C ARG A 446 0.76 -42.73 -6.53
N HIS A 447 0.04 -41.68 -6.10
CA HIS A 447 -0.39 -40.56 -6.96
C HIS A 447 0.66 -39.45 -7.08
N ILE A 448 1.87 -39.71 -6.56
CA ILE A 448 3.02 -38.83 -6.61
C ILE A 448 4.13 -39.61 -7.31
N ALA A 449 4.60 -39.08 -8.43
CA ALA A 449 5.78 -39.62 -9.10
C ALA A 449 7.05 -39.16 -8.37
N ILE A 450 8.01 -40.05 -8.25
CA ILE A 450 9.34 -39.83 -7.70
C ILE A 450 10.33 -39.83 -8.86
N LEU A 451 11.06 -38.74 -9.00
CA LEU A 451 12.03 -38.49 -10.07
C LEU A 451 13.41 -38.37 -9.43
N LYS A 452 14.29 -39.35 -9.68
CA LYS A 452 15.65 -39.41 -9.12
C LYS A 452 16.67 -38.93 -10.15
N PRO A 453 17.18 -37.69 -10.08
CA PRO A 453 17.97 -37.09 -11.15
C PRO A 453 19.34 -37.76 -11.29
N CYS A 454 19.82 -37.90 -12.53
CA CYS A 454 21.18 -38.37 -12.80
C CYS A 454 22.22 -37.36 -12.28
N GLN A 455 23.42 -37.84 -11.92
CA GLN A 455 24.47 -36.97 -11.40
C GLN A 455 24.98 -36.00 -12.49
N SER A 456 25.03 -36.47 -13.74
CA SER A 456 25.41 -35.64 -14.89
C SER A 456 24.28 -34.70 -15.37
N THR A 457 23.46 -34.15 -14.47
CA THR A 457 22.45 -33.14 -14.79
C THR A 457 22.46 -32.00 -13.77
N ASN A 458 22.18 -30.78 -14.20
CA ASN A 458 22.04 -29.66 -13.27
C ASN A 458 20.64 -29.67 -12.62
N ARG A 459 20.60 -29.76 -11.28
CA ARG A 459 19.35 -29.80 -10.50
C ARG A 459 18.48 -28.56 -10.69
N ALA A 460 19.06 -27.37 -10.75
CA ALA A 460 18.31 -26.13 -10.92
C ALA A 460 17.69 -26.03 -12.33
N PHE A 461 18.40 -26.49 -13.36
CA PHE A 461 17.88 -26.65 -14.71
C PHE A 461 16.72 -27.65 -14.76
N LEU A 462 16.82 -28.80 -14.07
CA LEU A 462 15.71 -29.76 -13.98
C LEU A 462 14.48 -29.16 -13.27
N SER A 463 14.68 -28.38 -12.21
CA SER A 463 13.61 -27.67 -11.52
C SER A 463 12.89 -26.70 -12.45
N LEU A 464 13.64 -25.93 -13.24
CA LEU A 464 13.11 -25.04 -14.28
C LEU A 464 12.35 -25.80 -15.36
N LEU A 465 12.94 -26.89 -15.86
CA LEU A 465 12.36 -27.73 -16.90
C LEU A 465 11.01 -28.32 -16.45
N LEU A 466 10.95 -28.91 -15.26
CA LEU A 466 9.73 -29.53 -14.73
C LEU A 466 8.62 -28.51 -14.44
N LYS A 467 8.97 -27.25 -14.13
CA LYS A 467 8.01 -26.15 -13.89
C LYS A 467 7.53 -25.48 -15.18
N SER A 468 8.13 -25.81 -16.31
CA SER A 468 7.90 -25.09 -17.56
C SER A 468 6.54 -25.39 -18.20
N PRO A 469 6.00 -24.44 -19.00
CA PRO A 469 4.82 -24.68 -19.83
C PRO A 469 4.97 -25.92 -20.73
N LEU A 470 6.18 -26.16 -21.26
CA LEU A 470 6.47 -27.33 -22.11
C LEU A 470 6.13 -28.67 -21.43
N VAL A 471 6.49 -28.84 -20.16
CA VAL A 471 6.21 -30.09 -19.43
C VAL A 471 4.75 -30.12 -18.98
N TYR A 472 4.20 -28.96 -18.59
CA TYR A 472 2.81 -28.85 -18.17
C TYR A 472 1.82 -29.14 -19.31
N GLU A 473 2.06 -28.63 -20.51
CA GLU A 473 1.23 -28.88 -21.70
C GLU A 473 1.24 -30.37 -22.09
N GLN A 474 2.41 -31.01 -22.05
CA GLN A 474 2.52 -32.46 -22.29
C GLN A 474 1.80 -33.27 -21.19
N ALA A 475 1.84 -32.81 -19.94
CA ALA A 475 1.05 -33.38 -18.86
C ALA A 475 -0.44 -33.26 -19.15
N THR A 476 -0.95 -32.07 -19.44
CA THR A 476 -2.36 -31.83 -19.77
C THR A 476 -2.83 -32.69 -20.96
N ALA A 477 -2.06 -32.70 -22.05
CA ALA A 477 -2.38 -33.46 -23.26
C ALA A 477 -2.37 -34.99 -23.08
N SER A 478 -1.70 -35.50 -22.03
CA SER A 478 -1.63 -36.93 -21.74
C SER A 478 -2.54 -37.39 -20.58
N THR A 479 -3.32 -36.47 -20.00
CA THR A 479 -4.26 -36.83 -18.93
C THR A 479 -5.33 -37.80 -19.39
N THR A 480 -5.72 -38.69 -18.49
CA THR A 480 -6.79 -39.68 -18.71
C THR A 480 -7.81 -39.62 -17.58
N GLY A 481 -9.08 -39.93 -17.89
CA GLY A 481 -10.20 -39.87 -16.94
C GLY A 481 -10.83 -38.48 -16.81
N THR A 482 -12.17 -38.42 -16.78
CA THR A 482 -12.94 -37.16 -16.75
C THR A 482 -13.08 -36.58 -15.34
N ALA A 483 -13.42 -37.41 -14.35
CA ALA A 483 -13.65 -36.95 -12.97
C ALA A 483 -12.34 -36.80 -12.15
N GLN A 484 -11.30 -37.56 -12.49
CA GLN A 484 -10.00 -37.52 -11.80
C GLN A 484 -8.87 -37.61 -12.84
N PRO A 485 -8.51 -36.49 -13.47
CA PRO A 485 -7.48 -36.47 -14.50
C PRO A 485 -6.16 -37.01 -13.95
N THR A 486 -5.59 -37.99 -14.65
CA THR A 486 -4.38 -38.68 -14.24
C THR A 486 -3.37 -38.71 -15.38
N ILE A 487 -2.13 -38.32 -15.08
CA ILE A 487 -0.96 -38.45 -15.96
C ILE A 487 -0.42 -39.87 -15.81
N PRO A 488 -0.52 -40.74 -16.82
CA PRO A 488 0.05 -42.08 -16.73
C PRO A 488 1.58 -41.99 -16.58
N LEU A 489 2.17 -42.74 -15.65
CA LEU A 489 3.62 -42.72 -15.41
C LEU A 489 4.43 -43.07 -16.67
N GLY A 490 3.86 -43.92 -17.54
CA GLY A 490 4.43 -44.20 -18.86
C GLY A 490 4.45 -42.99 -19.79
N ALA A 491 3.44 -42.11 -19.74
CA ALA A 491 3.43 -40.87 -20.50
C ALA A 491 4.46 -39.86 -19.96
N LEU A 492 4.52 -39.69 -18.63
CA LEU A 492 5.51 -38.81 -17.97
C LEU A 492 6.95 -39.17 -18.38
N ARG A 493 7.29 -40.46 -18.41
CA ARG A 493 8.60 -40.94 -18.89
C ARG A 493 8.93 -40.50 -20.32
N ARG A 494 7.92 -40.34 -21.17
CA ARG A 494 8.05 -40.04 -22.62
C ARG A 494 8.00 -38.55 -22.97
N PHE A 495 7.78 -37.67 -22.01
CA PHE A 495 7.75 -36.23 -22.30
C PHE A 495 9.05 -35.82 -22.99
N ARG A 496 8.93 -35.07 -24.09
CA ARG A 496 10.07 -34.57 -24.84
C ARG A 496 10.58 -33.31 -24.20
N VAL A 497 11.86 -33.31 -23.89
CA VAL A 497 12.54 -32.19 -23.23
C VAL A 497 13.87 -31.90 -23.91
N PRO A 498 14.29 -30.62 -23.95
CA PRO A 498 15.59 -30.24 -24.49
C PRO A 498 16.71 -30.61 -23.51
N LEU A 499 17.81 -31.13 -24.05
CA LEU A 499 19.04 -31.39 -23.33
C LEU A 499 20.17 -30.50 -23.91
N PRO A 500 20.59 -29.45 -23.18
CA PRO A 500 21.83 -28.72 -23.44
C PRO A 500 23.06 -29.48 -22.91
N PRO A 501 24.28 -29.14 -23.36
CA PRO A 501 25.51 -29.49 -22.64
C PRO A 501 25.47 -29.08 -21.17
N LEU A 502 26.18 -29.82 -20.30
CA LEU A 502 26.12 -29.63 -18.85
C LEU A 502 26.55 -28.21 -18.41
N SER A 503 27.64 -27.68 -18.97
CA SER A 503 28.10 -26.31 -18.69
C SER A 503 27.06 -25.25 -19.08
N GLU A 504 26.28 -25.50 -20.12
CA GLU A 504 25.21 -24.61 -20.57
C GLU A 504 23.98 -24.71 -19.66
N GLN A 505 23.66 -25.89 -19.14
CA GLN A 505 22.62 -26.04 -18.10
C GLN A 505 22.93 -25.18 -16.87
N ASP A 506 24.19 -25.19 -16.41
CA ASP A 506 24.64 -24.36 -15.26
C ASP A 506 24.46 -22.86 -15.54
N ARG A 507 24.85 -22.42 -16.75
CA ARG A 507 24.72 -21.02 -17.17
C ARG A 507 23.27 -20.59 -17.29
N ILE A 508 22.41 -21.44 -17.87
CA ILE A 508 20.97 -21.21 -17.96
C ILE A 508 20.38 -21.07 -16.56
N ALA A 509 20.66 -22.02 -15.66
CA ALA A 509 20.13 -22.01 -14.31
C ALA A 509 20.53 -20.73 -13.55
N ARG A 510 21.80 -20.32 -13.65
CA ARG A 510 22.30 -19.07 -13.07
C ARG A 510 21.56 -17.85 -13.63
N ARG A 511 21.46 -17.76 -14.95
CA ARG A 511 20.84 -16.61 -15.61
C ARG A 511 19.34 -16.49 -15.30
N VAL A 512 18.62 -17.61 -15.27
CA VAL A 512 17.22 -17.63 -14.85
C VAL A 512 17.07 -17.17 -13.40
N SER A 513 17.94 -17.64 -12.50
CA SER A 513 17.91 -17.22 -11.10
C SER A 513 18.14 -15.71 -10.94
N GLU A 514 19.08 -15.13 -11.69
CA GLU A 514 19.32 -13.67 -11.69
C GLU A 514 18.09 -12.90 -12.16
N LEU A 515 17.46 -13.32 -13.25
CA LEU A 515 16.30 -12.63 -13.81
C LEU A 515 15.06 -12.77 -12.93
N ILE A 516 14.83 -13.94 -12.32
CA ILE A 516 13.73 -14.13 -11.36
C ILE A 516 13.94 -13.24 -10.14
N ALA A 517 15.17 -13.15 -9.60
CA ALA A 517 15.45 -12.26 -8.48
C ALA A 517 15.20 -10.78 -8.81
N LEU A 518 15.50 -10.36 -10.04
CA LEU A 518 15.19 -9.01 -10.52
C LEU A 518 13.67 -8.78 -10.61
N VAL A 519 12.93 -9.73 -11.17
CA VAL A 519 11.46 -9.68 -11.26
C VAL A 519 10.84 -9.57 -9.86
N ASP A 520 11.31 -10.38 -8.91
CA ASP A 520 10.80 -10.37 -7.54
C ASP A 520 11.09 -9.04 -6.83
N ALA A 521 12.27 -8.45 -7.06
CA ALA A 521 12.62 -7.12 -6.53
C ALA A 521 11.75 -6.00 -7.13
N MET A 522 11.45 -6.06 -8.43
CA MET A 522 10.59 -5.08 -9.10
C MET A 522 9.14 -5.18 -8.64
N ASP A 523 8.61 -6.40 -8.49
CA ASP A 523 7.24 -6.65 -8.01
C ASP A 523 7.04 -6.12 -6.58
N GLU A 524 8.00 -6.39 -5.69
CA GLU A 524 7.96 -5.86 -4.32
C GLU A 524 8.11 -4.33 -4.28
N GLN A 525 8.93 -3.73 -5.15
CA GLN A 525 9.05 -2.27 -5.24
C GLN A 525 7.74 -1.62 -5.71
N LEU A 526 7.05 -2.23 -6.68
CA LEU A 526 5.76 -1.75 -7.17
C LEU A 526 4.72 -1.80 -6.05
N ARG A 527 4.62 -2.94 -5.35
CA ARG A 527 3.70 -3.13 -4.22
C ARG A 527 3.95 -2.14 -3.09
N ARG A 528 5.21 -1.83 -2.78
CA ARG A 528 5.58 -0.81 -1.78
C ARG A 528 5.16 0.59 -2.23
N THR A 529 5.38 0.92 -3.50
CA THR A 529 5.05 2.24 -4.04
C THR A 529 3.54 2.47 -4.01
N GLU A 530 2.75 1.45 -4.38
CA GLU A 530 1.28 1.48 -4.29
C GLU A 530 0.82 1.67 -2.84
N ALA A 531 1.35 0.89 -1.90
CA ALA A 531 0.99 1.00 -0.48
C ALA A 531 1.36 2.37 0.11
N THR A 532 2.57 2.87 -0.15
CA THR A 532 3.00 4.20 0.31
C THR A 532 2.14 5.30 -0.31
N SER A 533 1.75 5.18 -1.58
CA SER A 533 0.88 6.16 -2.21
C SER A 533 -0.51 6.20 -1.55
N GLU A 534 -1.08 5.04 -1.21
CA GLU A 534 -2.34 4.96 -0.48
C GLU A 534 -2.25 5.56 0.92
N GLU A 535 -1.20 5.24 1.68
CA GLU A 535 -0.94 5.81 3.01
C GLU A 535 -0.77 7.33 2.97
N LEU A 536 -0.01 7.84 1.98
CA LEU A 536 0.18 9.27 1.77
C LEU A 536 -1.13 9.98 1.44
N LEU A 537 -1.96 9.37 0.60
CA LEU A 537 -3.27 9.90 0.23
C LEU A 537 -4.21 10.02 1.44
N ASP A 538 -4.20 9.02 2.32
CA ASP A 538 -5.01 9.03 3.55
C ASP A 538 -4.50 10.07 4.55
N ALA A 539 -3.18 10.11 4.79
CA ALA A 539 -2.55 11.10 5.65
C ALA A 539 -2.81 12.52 5.15
N PHE A 540 -2.72 12.73 3.83
CA PHE A 540 -2.98 14.00 3.19
C PHE A 540 -4.45 14.42 3.32
N THR A 541 -5.39 13.50 3.08
CA THR A 541 -6.83 13.74 3.26
C THR A 541 -7.15 14.15 4.70
N HIS A 542 -6.55 13.46 5.67
CA HIS A 542 -6.69 13.78 7.08
C HIS A 542 -6.15 15.19 7.40
N LEU A 543 -4.97 15.56 6.87
CA LEU A 543 -4.37 16.87 7.06
C LEU A 543 -5.26 18.01 6.51
N VAL A 544 -5.83 17.84 5.32
CA VAL A 544 -6.68 18.85 4.68
C VAL A 544 -7.98 19.06 5.47
N LEU A 545 -8.57 17.99 6.01
CA LEU A 545 -9.80 18.07 6.80
C LEU A 545 -9.56 18.58 8.23
N HIS A 546 -8.36 18.37 8.76
CA HIS A 546 -8.01 18.69 10.15
C HIS A 546 -6.69 19.48 10.28
N PRO A 547 -6.53 20.63 9.60
CA PRO A 547 -5.31 21.43 9.66
C PRO A 547 -5.03 21.92 11.08
N ASP A 548 -6.09 22.15 11.87
CA ASP A 548 -5.99 22.63 13.25
C ASP A 548 -5.80 21.49 14.26
N LYS A 549 -6.10 20.22 13.91
CA LYS A 549 -5.87 19.09 14.82
C LYS A 549 -4.44 18.56 14.80
N GLU A 550 -3.65 18.77 13.75
CA GLU A 550 -2.20 18.52 13.85
C GLU A 550 -1.49 19.64 14.61
N ILE A 551 -2.02 20.86 14.61
CA ILE A 551 -1.55 21.92 15.49
C ILE A 551 -1.98 21.62 16.95
N ALA A 552 -3.18 21.04 17.17
CA ALA A 552 -3.69 20.71 18.51
C ALA A 552 -3.20 19.36 19.09
N ASN A 553 -2.93 18.34 18.28
CA ASN A 553 -2.27 17.10 18.75
C ASN A 553 -0.81 17.33 19.11
N ASN A 554 -0.24 18.47 18.68
CA ASN A 554 1.06 18.93 19.15
C ASN A 554 1.02 19.74 20.46
N GLN A 555 -0.13 19.89 21.14
CA GLN A 555 -0.17 20.49 22.49
C GLN A 555 -1.24 19.90 23.41
N LYS A 556 -0.85 18.87 24.18
CA LYS A 556 -1.14 18.86 25.63
C LYS A 556 -0.06 18.17 26.47
N HIS A 557 1.18 18.27 26.04
CA HIS A 557 2.27 18.39 27.00
C HIS A 557 2.69 19.85 26.99
N ASP A 558 2.77 20.47 28.15
CA ASP A 558 3.46 21.74 28.30
C ASP A 558 4.81 21.61 27.57
N SER A 559 5.10 22.49 26.61
CA SER A 559 6.32 22.41 25.79
C SER A 559 7.59 22.31 26.65
N ALA A 560 7.57 22.90 27.85
CA ALA A 560 8.64 22.76 28.84
C ALA A 560 8.71 21.34 29.44
N SER A 561 7.56 20.70 29.69
CA SER A 561 7.46 19.31 30.17
C SER A 561 7.87 18.29 29.11
N ALA A 562 7.44 18.48 27.85
CA ALA A 562 7.84 17.65 26.72
C ALA A 562 9.35 17.71 26.49
N ARG A 563 9.92 18.92 26.52
CA ARG A 563 11.37 19.15 26.42
C ARG A 563 12.14 18.52 27.57
N ALA A 564 11.64 18.63 28.81
CA ALA A 564 12.25 17.96 29.97
C ALA A 564 12.26 16.43 29.81
N ALA A 565 11.13 15.85 29.38
CA ALA A 565 10.98 14.42 29.20
C ALA A 565 11.88 13.87 28.06
N ILE A 566 11.86 14.50 26.88
CA ILE A 566 12.72 14.15 25.74
C ILE A 566 14.20 14.32 26.13
N GLY A 567 14.54 15.41 26.83
CA GLY A 567 15.88 15.66 27.36
C GLY A 567 16.43 14.54 28.22
N CYS A 568 15.66 14.13 29.23
CA CYS A 568 16.01 12.99 30.08
C CYS A 568 16.13 11.69 29.28
N TYR A 569 15.27 11.48 28.28
CA TYR A 569 15.31 10.31 27.40
C TYR A 569 16.62 10.24 26.59
N VAL A 570 17.01 11.35 25.96
CA VAL A 570 18.26 11.46 25.20
C VAL A 570 19.47 11.21 26.11
N ILE A 571 19.51 11.88 27.27
CA ILE A 571 20.62 11.73 28.23
C ILE A 571 20.73 10.29 28.67
N ARG A 572 19.62 9.61 28.99
CA ARG A 572 19.63 8.19 29.37
C ARG A 572 20.18 7.29 28.27
N SER A 573 19.79 7.54 27.02
CA SER A 573 20.13 6.69 25.88
C SER A 573 21.56 6.90 25.36
N LEU A 574 22.13 8.10 25.55
CA LEU A 574 23.44 8.45 25.00
C LEU A 574 24.56 8.61 26.04
N THR A 575 24.29 8.43 27.34
CA THR A 575 25.34 8.59 28.39
C THR A 575 26.51 7.62 28.25
N GLN A 576 26.35 6.51 27.51
CA GLN A 576 27.43 5.55 27.25
C GLN A 576 28.38 5.99 26.12
N ASN A 577 28.01 7.01 25.34
CA ASN A 577 28.88 7.55 24.30
C ASN A 577 29.89 8.51 24.94
N ALA A 578 31.19 8.20 24.83
CA ALA A 578 32.27 9.03 25.39
C ALA A 578 32.37 10.45 24.81
N SER A 579 31.76 10.70 23.64
CA SER A 579 31.67 12.01 22.97
C SER A 579 30.34 12.73 23.23
N PHE A 580 29.45 12.16 24.06
CA PHE A 580 28.17 12.76 24.41
C PHE A 580 28.33 13.83 25.49
N GLY A 581 27.90 15.03 25.16
CA GLY A 581 27.90 16.21 26.02
C GLY A 581 26.97 17.27 25.46
N ARG A 582 26.99 18.49 26.02
CA ARG A 582 26.03 19.57 25.69
C ARG A 582 25.85 19.81 24.20
N THR A 583 26.95 19.84 23.44
CA THR A 583 26.91 20.07 21.99
C THR A 583 26.11 18.99 21.27
N MET A 584 26.34 17.72 21.59
CA MET A 584 25.63 16.60 20.96
C MET A 584 24.16 16.58 21.40
N LEU A 585 23.88 16.86 22.68
CA LEU A 585 22.52 16.97 23.19
C LEU A 585 21.70 17.99 22.39
N MET A 586 22.23 19.20 22.15
CA MET A 586 21.55 20.22 21.34
C MET A 586 21.31 19.77 19.89
N LYS A 587 22.23 19.00 19.29
CA LYS A 587 22.04 18.47 17.93
C LYS A 587 20.93 17.43 17.89
N VAL A 588 20.88 16.56 18.88
CA VAL A 588 19.85 15.54 18.99
C VAL A 588 18.49 16.18 19.29
N PHE A 589 18.41 17.25 20.10
CA PHE A 589 17.18 18.03 20.29
C PHE A 589 16.65 18.63 19.01
N TYR A 590 17.54 19.21 18.20
CA TYR A 590 17.14 19.77 16.92
C TYR A 590 16.59 18.67 15.99
N LEU A 591 17.32 17.57 15.87
CA LEU A 591 16.92 16.45 15.02
C LEU A 591 15.64 15.79 15.54
N SER A 592 15.47 15.63 16.85
CA SER A 592 14.27 15.01 17.42
C SER A 592 13.01 15.82 17.13
N GLU A 593 13.10 17.14 17.17
CA GLU A 593 11.97 17.99 16.81
C GLU A 593 11.73 18.03 15.29
N ALA A 594 12.78 18.31 14.52
CA ALA A 594 12.64 18.54 13.07
C ALA A 594 12.40 17.24 12.27
N HIS A 595 12.88 16.09 12.77
CA HIS A 595 12.68 14.77 12.14
C HIS A 595 11.43 14.08 12.69
N SER A 596 11.26 14.02 14.02
CA SER A 596 10.15 13.28 14.65
C SER A 596 8.88 14.11 14.87
N GLY A 597 8.92 15.43 14.66
CA GLY A 597 7.74 16.31 14.62
C GLY A 597 7.18 16.75 15.98
N ILE A 598 7.90 16.50 17.07
CA ILE A 598 7.44 16.78 18.45
C ILE A 598 7.97 18.12 18.92
N SER A 599 7.09 19.12 18.98
CA SER A 599 7.45 20.49 19.39
C SER A 599 8.00 20.54 20.82
N GLN A 600 9.21 21.11 20.97
CA GLN A 600 9.86 21.32 22.28
C GLN A 600 9.89 22.81 22.69
N GLY A 601 9.20 23.69 21.94
CA GLY A 601 8.98 25.08 22.34
C GLY A 601 10.20 26.00 22.31
N TRP A 602 11.24 25.69 21.52
CA TRP A 602 12.46 26.49 21.44
C TRP A 602 12.74 26.96 20.01
N GLN A 603 13.66 27.93 19.86
CA GLN A 603 14.04 28.50 18.58
C GLN A 603 15.54 28.29 18.32
N PRO A 604 15.93 27.34 17.45
CA PRO A 604 17.33 27.06 17.17
C PRO A 604 18.00 28.23 16.45
N MET A 605 19.19 28.60 16.89
CA MET A 605 20.02 29.63 16.27
C MET A 605 21.18 29.03 15.48
N ARG A 606 21.55 29.62 14.35
CA ARG A 606 22.74 29.22 13.59
C ARG A 606 23.99 29.69 14.33
N GLN A 607 24.80 28.75 14.82
CA GLN A 607 26.08 29.02 15.50
C GLN A 607 27.22 28.16 14.93
N ALA A 608 28.45 28.44 15.37
CA ALA A 608 29.66 27.75 14.91
C ALA A 608 29.57 26.22 14.99
N ALA A 609 28.95 25.68 16.05
CA ALA A 609 28.78 24.25 16.26
C ALA A 609 27.47 23.68 15.67
N GLY A 610 26.79 24.37 14.76
CA GLY A 610 25.51 23.96 14.17
C GLY A 610 24.30 24.58 14.89
N PRO A 611 23.10 23.97 14.83
CA PRO A 611 21.88 24.49 15.46
C PRO A 611 22.06 24.61 16.98
N TYR A 612 22.00 25.82 17.52
CA TYR A 612 22.25 26.11 18.92
C TYR A 612 20.96 26.38 19.65
N ASP A 613 20.89 25.85 20.87
CA ASP A 613 19.76 25.99 21.76
C ASP A 613 20.03 27.06 22.82
N PRO A 614 19.37 28.24 22.74
CA PRO A 614 19.62 29.32 23.67
C PRO A 614 19.12 29.04 25.10
N SER A 615 18.24 28.05 25.30
CA SER A 615 17.70 27.70 26.62
C SER A 615 18.22 26.35 27.12
N ILE A 616 19.39 25.91 26.65
CA ILE A 616 20.01 24.66 27.09
C ILE A 616 20.40 24.70 28.58
N GLU A 617 20.86 25.85 29.08
CA GLU A 617 21.27 26.02 30.47
C GLU A 617 20.07 26.07 31.43
N ASP A 618 18.92 26.55 30.97
CA ASP A 618 17.67 26.50 31.73
C ASP A 618 17.21 25.04 31.91
N PHE A 619 17.29 24.24 30.84
CA PHE A 619 17.00 22.80 30.89
C PHE A 619 17.95 22.06 31.85
N GLU A 620 19.25 22.35 31.78
CA GLU A 620 20.25 21.75 32.67
C GLU A 620 20.01 22.14 34.13
N SER A 621 19.74 23.42 34.39
CA SER A 621 19.46 23.92 35.74
C SER A 621 18.22 23.26 36.34
N LEU A 622 17.16 23.11 35.55
CA LEU A 622 15.95 22.41 35.96
C LEU A 622 16.21 20.93 36.25
N GLY A 623 17.00 20.25 35.41
CA GLY A 623 17.32 18.84 35.58
C GLY A 623 18.18 18.55 36.81
N VAL A 624 19.12 19.44 37.13
CA VAL A 624 19.91 19.37 38.37
C VAL A 624 19.05 19.63 39.61
N GLN A 625 18.23 20.69 39.60
CA GLN A 625 17.33 21.02 40.72
C GLN A 625 16.30 19.91 40.98
N SER A 626 15.85 19.24 39.93
CA SER A 626 14.84 18.17 40.01
C SER A 626 15.44 16.78 40.24
N GLY A 627 16.77 16.66 40.35
CA GLY A 627 17.46 15.39 40.59
C GLY A 627 17.34 14.37 39.45
N TRP A 628 17.24 14.83 38.19
CA TRP A 628 17.22 13.94 37.01
C TRP A 628 18.62 13.56 36.57
N PHE A 629 19.56 14.49 36.61
CA PHE A 629 20.95 14.25 36.26
C PHE A 629 21.84 15.31 36.92
N THR A 630 23.14 15.02 37.02
CA THR A 630 24.16 16.01 37.36
C THR A 630 24.95 16.40 36.13
N VAL A 631 25.43 17.65 36.12
CA VAL A 631 26.24 18.24 35.05
C VAL A 631 27.65 18.46 35.61
N LYS A 632 28.65 17.81 35.03
CA LYS A 632 30.07 17.97 35.39
C LYS A 632 30.86 18.44 34.20
N THR A 633 31.94 19.19 34.46
CA THR A 633 32.88 19.58 33.42
C THR A 633 34.08 18.64 33.46
N LYS A 634 34.41 18.06 32.31
CA LYS A 634 35.59 17.22 32.10
C LYS A 634 36.55 17.93 31.16
N THR A 635 37.81 18.04 31.57
CA THR A 635 38.88 18.54 30.71
C THR A 635 39.37 17.44 29.79
N LEU A 636 39.27 17.66 28.48
CA LEU A 636 39.79 16.75 27.46
C LEU A 636 41.30 16.89 27.32
N GLY A 637 41.98 15.87 26.78
CA GLY A 637 43.44 15.86 26.61
C GLY A 637 44.03 16.98 25.75
N ASN A 638 43.19 17.75 25.06
CA ASN A 638 43.56 18.95 24.27
C ASN A 638 43.29 20.28 25.03
N GLY A 639 43.00 20.22 26.34
CA GLY A 639 42.73 21.39 27.18
C GLY A 639 41.32 21.98 27.04
N ARG A 640 40.47 21.42 26.18
CA ARG A 640 39.07 21.88 26.06
C ARG A 640 38.20 21.28 27.15
N GLU A 641 37.25 22.06 27.62
CA GLU A 641 36.23 21.61 28.55
C GLU A 641 35.03 21.01 27.82
N MET A 642 34.52 19.90 28.36
CA MET A 642 33.34 19.22 27.85
C MET A 642 32.38 18.93 29.00
N VAL A 643 31.10 19.20 28.77
CA VAL A 643 30.04 18.84 29.72
C VAL A 643 29.78 17.34 29.66
N GLU A 644 29.77 16.69 30.83
CA GLU A 644 29.42 15.30 31.06
C GLU A 644 28.15 15.25 31.92
N TYR A 645 27.16 14.44 31.49
CA TYR A 645 25.93 14.21 32.24
C TYR A 645 26.02 12.89 32.99
N GLN A 646 25.65 12.87 34.27
CA GLN A 646 25.55 11.64 35.07
C GLN A 646 24.11 11.45 35.55
N ARG A 647 23.56 10.24 35.36
CA ARG A 647 22.15 9.94 35.64
C ARG A 647 21.91 9.88 37.14
N GLU A 648 20.78 10.45 37.59
CA GLU A 648 20.30 10.39 38.97
C GLU A 648 18.96 9.64 39.03
N SER A 649 18.52 9.25 40.23
CA SER A 649 17.32 8.44 40.42
C SER A 649 16.03 9.09 39.91
N GLY A 650 15.98 10.42 39.80
CA GLY A 650 14.81 11.15 39.30
C GLY A 650 14.59 11.04 37.80
N ILE A 651 15.58 10.55 37.02
CA ILE A 651 15.48 10.48 35.56
C ILE A 651 14.41 9.50 35.09
N ASP A 652 14.24 8.38 35.80
CA ASP A 652 13.37 7.27 35.39
C ASP A 652 11.90 7.68 35.35
N ALA A 653 11.46 8.56 36.26
CA ALA A 653 10.12 9.13 36.25
C ALA A 653 9.83 9.95 34.97
N LYS A 654 10.84 10.65 34.46
CA LYS A 654 10.73 11.42 33.20
C LYS A 654 10.78 10.55 31.95
N ILE A 655 11.32 9.33 32.03
CA ILE A 655 11.29 8.38 30.91
C ILE A 655 9.87 7.90 30.62
N ALA A 656 9.09 7.59 31.66
CA ALA A 656 7.69 7.20 31.48
C ALA A 656 6.87 8.32 30.81
N GLU A 657 7.12 9.56 31.22
CA GLU A 657 6.52 10.75 30.59
C GLU A 657 6.98 10.91 29.13
N ALA A 658 8.26 10.68 28.84
CA ALA A 658 8.81 10.78 27.49
C ALA A 658 8.18 9.74 26.55
N VAL A 659 7.95 8.51 27.02
CA VAL A 659 7.22 7.49 26.24
C VAL A 659 5.81 7.96 25.90
N SER A 660 5.12 8.62 26.83
CA SER A 660 3.82 9.23 26.58
C SER A 660 3.89 10.37 25.56
N VAL A 661 4.90 11.24 25.66
CA VAL A 661 5.13 12.38 24.75
C VAL A 661 5.45 11.90 23.33
N LEU A 662 6.26 10.84 23.22
CA LEU A 662 6.70 10.26 21.94
C LEU A 662 5.55 9.50 21.25
N GLY A 663 4.68 8.85 22.02
CA GLY A 663 3.54 8.08 21.48
C GLY A 663 3.98 7.13 20.37
N GLY A 664 3.35 7.24 19.20
CA GLY A 664 3.69 6.43 18.02
C GLY A 664 5.06 6.70 17.40
N GLN A 665 5.74 7.79 17.77
CA GLN A 665 7.07 8.16 17.24
C GLN A 665 8.22 7.51 18.01
N GLN A 666 7.95 6.77 19.09
CA GLN A 666 8.99 6.21 19.95
C GLN A 666 10.00 5.34 19.18
N THR A 667 9.52 4.43 18.31
CA THR A 667 10.40 3.52 17.58
C THR A 667 11.37 4.24 16.65
N GLU A 668 10.89 5.28 15.96
CA GLU A 668 11.74 6.10 15.08
C GLU A 668 12.70 6.97 15.90
N PHE A 669 12.26 7.47 17.05
CA PHE A 669 13.14 8.20 17.95
C PHE A 669 14.26 7.33 18.54
N ASP A 670 13.94 6.09 18.95
CA ASP A 670 14.93 5.10 19.40
C ASP A 670 15.93 4.76 18.29
N ARG A 671 15.45 4.61 17.06
CA ARG A 671 16.32 4.44 15.89
C ARG A 671 17.24 5.64 15.72
N LEU A 672 16.73 6.87 15.78
CA LEU A 672 17.54 8.08 15.69
C LEU A 672 18.63 8.10 16.76
N LEU A 673 18.31 7.81 18.03
CA LEU A 673 19.30 7.77 19.12
C LEU A 673 20.37 6.69 18.90
N ASN A 674 19.98 5.51 18.41
CA ASN A 674 20.92 4.44 18.08
C ASN A 674 21.94 4.87 17.03
N LEU A 675 21.56 5.72 16.06
CA LEU A 675 22.51 6.25 15.06
C LEU A 675 23.61 7.12 15.68
N PHE A 676 23.34 7.73 16.84
CA PHE A 676 24.25 8.65 17.56
C PHE A 676 25.04 7.98 18.70
N GLN A 677 24.76 6.72 19.06
CA GLN A 677 25.49 6.02 20.14
C GLN A 677 27.00 5.93 19.90
N ASN A 678 27.43 5.85 18.63
CA ASN A 678 28.83 5.72 18.26
C ASN A 678 29.35 6.90 17.42
N LYS A 679 28.72 8.08 17.53
CA LYS A 679 29.15 9.29 16.80
C LYS A 679 29.99 10.19 17.68
N THR A 680 30.95 10.87 17.07
CA THR A 680 31.70 11.94 17.74
C THR A 680 30.89 13.24 17.79
N THR A 681 31.30 14.19 18.64
CA THR A 681 30.66 15.51 18.74
C THR A 681 30.72 16.29 17.42
N GLU A 682 31.82 16.17 16.66
CA GLU A 682 31.98 16.83 15.36
C GLU A 682 31.07 16.21 14.29
N GLU A 683 30.93 14.89 14.28
CA GLU A 683 30.00 14.21 13.36
C GLU A 683 28.55 14.61 13.65
N ALA A 684 28.15 14.66 14.93
CA ALA A 684 26.82 15.12 15.32
C ALA A 684 26.57 16.57 14.87
N GLU A 685 27.58 17.44 15.00
CA GLU A 685 27.54 18.80 14.49
C GLU A 685 27.31 18.82 12.96
N ILE A 686 28.08 18.06 12.18
CA ILE A 686 27.96 18.04 10.73
C ILE A 686 26.56 17.56 10.32
N ILE A 687 26.10 16.45 10.89
CA ILE A 687 24.81 15.83 10.60
C ILE A 687 23.67 16.82 10.84
N ALA A 688 23.61 17.43 12.04
CA ALA A 688 22.55 18.37 12.37
C ALA A 688 22.63 19.67 11.57
N THR A 689 23.84 20.14 11.21
CA THR A 689 24.00 21.35 10.39
C THR A 689 23.51 21.11 8.95
N LEU A 690 23.86 19.96 8.35
CA LEU A 690 23.39 19.58 7.01
C LEU A 690 21.87 19.38 6.99
N PHE A 691 21.33 18.66 7.97
CA PHE A 691 19.88 18.46 8.09
C PHE A 691 19.18 19.81 8.22
N ALA A 692 19.67 20.71 9.06
CA ALA A 692 19.04 22.01 9.28
C ALA A 692 19.09 22.91 8.05
N ALA A 693 20.23 22.98 7.36
CA ALA A 693 20.38 23.76 6.13
C ALA A 693 19.42 23.24 5.04
N TRP A 694 19.33 21.92 4.88
CA TRP A 694 18.38 21.31 3.95
C TRP A 694 16.93 21.57 4.38
N ASN A 695 16.60 21.41 5.66
CA ASN A 695 15.26 21.64 6.19
C ASN A 695 14.80 23.10 6.02
N ASP A 696 15.68 24.07 6.29
CA ASP A 696 15.36 25.50 6.10
C ASP A 696 15.07 25.84 4.63
N LEU A 697 15.82 25.25 3.68
CA LEU A 697 15.57 25.42 2.25
C LEU A 697 14.22 24.80 1.82
N LEU A 698 13.83 23.67 2.42
CA LEU A 698 12.51 23.08 2.20
C LEU A 698 11.39 23.94 2.80
N ILE A 699 11.59 24.52 3.99
CA ILE A 699 10.64 25.48 4.60
C ILE A 699 10.45 26.70 3.67
N ASP A 700 11.50 27.12 2.96
CA ASP A 700 11.44 28.18 1.94
C ASP A 700 10.73 27.76 0.63
N GLY A 701 10.21 26.53 0.55
CA GLY A 701 9.55 26.01 -0.65
C GLY A 701 10.51 25.68 -1.80
N LYS A 702 11.82 25.56 -1.53
CA LYS A 702 12.83 25.20 -2.54
C LYS A 702 12.96 23.68 -2.66
N SER A 703 13.47 23.22 -3.79
CA SER A 703 13.92 21.82 -4.00
C SER A 703 15.44 21.79 -4.19
N PRO A 704 16.22 21.86 -3.08
CA PRO A 704 17.63 22.17 -3.17
C PRO A 704 18.47 20.99 -3.69
N SER A 705 19.46 21.29 -4.53
CA SER A 705 20.49 20.33 -4.93
C SER A 705 21.52 20.08 -3.83
N ASP A 706 22.32 19.02 -3.95
CA ASP A 706 23.42 18.72 -3.01
C ASP A 706 24.38 19.90 -2.86
N ASP A 707 24.72 20.55 -3.97
CA ASP A 707 25.61 21.71 -3.98
C ASP A 707 24.97 22.91 -3.27
N GLU A 708 23.65 23.10 -3.39
CA GLU A 708 22.94 24.16 -2.68
C GLU A 708 22.89 23.93 -1.18
N ILE A 709 22.67 22.70 -0.73
CA ILE A 709 22.70 22.33 0.70
C ILE A 709 24.11 22.53 1.26
N ILE A 710 25.14 22.06 0.54
CA ILE A 710 26.55 22.19 0.94
C ILE A 710 26.95 23.67 1.00
N ARG A 711 26.56 24.47 0.01
CA ARG A 711 26.80 25.91 -0.02
C ARG A 711 26.12 26.60 1.16
N GLU A 712 24.88 26.24 1.46
CA GLU A 712 24.14 26.80 2.60
C GLU A 712 24.86 26.56 3.93
N VAL A 713 25.42 25.36 4.13
CA VAL A 713 26.23 25.05 5.33
C VAL A 713 27.52 25.85 5.38
N ARG A 714 28.25 25.97 4.26
CA ARG A 714 29.60 26.57 4.27
C ARG A 714 29.57 28.09 4.26
N GLU A 715 28.67 28.69 3.49
CA GLU A 715 28.68 30.13 3.18
C GLU A 715 27.62 30.89 3.98
N ASN A 716 26.47 30.27 4.27
CA ASN A 716 25.31 30.96 4.84
C ASN A 716 24.99 30.54 6.28
N TRP A 717 25.76 29.62 6.88
CA TRP A 717 25.54 29.18 8.26
C TRP A 717 26.32 30.01 9.29
N HIS A 718 27.65 29.87 9.31
CA HIS A 718 28.58 30.57 10.20
C HIS A 718 29.99 30.47 9.60
N TYR A 719 30.82 31.52 9.67
CA TYR A 719 32.13 31.56 8.99
C TYR A 719 33.05 30.36 9.31
N ARG A 720 33.04 29.88 10.56
CA ARG A 720 33.80 28.68 10.97
C ARG A 720 33.41 27.37 10.25
N LYS A 721 32.28 27.32 9.54
CA LYS A 721 31.85 26.13 8.77
C LYS A 721 32.65 25.91 7.49
N GLU A 722 33.40 26.91 7.04
CA GLU A 722 34.33 26.79 5.92
C GLU A 722 35.34 25.64 6.11
N ARG A 723 35.67 25.31 7.38
CA ARG A 723 36.55 24.20 7.76
C ARG A 723 36.09 22.83 7.27
N PHE A 724 34.78 22.65 7.01
CA PHE A 724 34.26 21.39 6.48
C PHE A 724 34.39 21.39 4.95
N THR A 725 35.13 20.41 4.43
CA THR A 725 35.34 20.26 3.00
C THR A 725 34.05 19.81 2.30
N PRO A 726 33.78 20.22 1.05
CA PRO A 726 32.63 19.75 0.29
C PRO A 726 32.54 18.22 0.24
N THR A 727 33.65 17.52 0.02
CA THR A 727 33.71 16.05 0.01
C THR A 727 33.24 15.43 1.33
N LEU A 728 33.61 16.01 2.47
CA LEU A 728 33.18 15.55 3.78
C LEU A 728 31.68 15.76 3.98
N LEU A 729 31.15 16.91 3.54
CA LEU A 729 29.73 17.23 3.63
C LEU A 729 28.89 16.33 2.71
N THR A 730 29.34 16.07 1.48
CA THR A 730 28.69 15.11 0.56
C THR A 730 28.61 13.72 1.17
N ARG A 731 29.69 13.26 1.83
CA ARG A 731 29.70 11.95 2.51
C ARG A 731 28.60 11.87 3.58
N TRP A 732 28.46 12.90 4.40
CA TRP A 732 27.44 12.93 5.45
C TRP A 732 26.02 13.20 4.94
N LEU A 733 25.87 13.92 3.83
CA LEU A 733 24.59 14.09 3.15
C LEU A 733 24.09 12.76 2.56
N ASN A 734 24.98 11.99 1.95
CA ASN A 734 24.67 10.63 1.50
C ASN A 734 24.35 9.69 2.67
N TRP A 735 25.07 9.84 3.80
CA TRP A 735 24.77 9.10 5.02
C TRP A 735 23.36 9.41 5.55
N LEU A 736 22.94 10.69 5.58
CA LEU A 736 21.56 11.07 5.97
C LEU A 736 20.52 10.33 5.13
N ARG A 737 20.72 10.28 3.80
CA ARG A 737 19.82 9.56 2.87
C ARG A 737 19.81 8.06 3.09
N GLN A 738 20.99 7.44 3.23
CA GLN A 738 21.12 6.00 3.49
C GLN A 738 20.45 5.59 4.80
N GLN A 739 20.52 6.45 5.82
CA GLN A 739 19.89 6.23 7.12
C GLN A 739 18.45 6.75 7.19
N SER A 740 17.86 7.16 6.07
CA SER A 740 16.49 7.70 5.99
C SER A 740 16.21 8.88 6.93
N VAL A 741 17.24 9.65 7.31
CA VAL A 741 17.12 10.86 8.12
C VAL A 741 17.01 12.05 7.17
N ILE A 742 15.86 12.17 6.50
CA ILE A 742 15.61 13.16 5.44
C ILE A 742 14.64 14.23 5.97
N PRO A 743 14.99 15.53 5.90
CA PRO A 743 14.11 16.60 6.35
C PRO A 743 12.86 16.71 5.47
N ARG A 744 11.74 17.08 6.10
CA ARG A 744 10.42 17.21 5.46
C ARG A 744 9.95 18.66 5.32
N GLY A 745 10.79 19.64 5.68
CA GLY A 745 10.40 21.06 5.72
C GLY A 745 9.49 21.40 6.90
N LEU A 746 9.64 20.69 8.02
CA LEU A 746 8.86 20.92 9.24
C LEU A 746 9.57 21.88 10.18
N ALA A 747 8.83 22.52 11.09
CA ALA A 747 9.41 23.30 12.19
C ALA A 747 10.32 22.41 13.07
N PRO A 748 11.38 22.96 13.72
CA PRO A 748 11.72 24.38 13.84
C PRO A 748 12.66 24.88 12.74
N ARG A 749 12.38 26.09 12.25
CA ARG A 749 13.27 26.85 11.35
C ARG A 749 14.43 27.44 12.15
N THR A 750 15.66 27.36 11.63
CA THR A 750 16.80 28.01 12.29
C THR A 750 16.85 29.51 12.02
N ARG A 751 17.22 30.28 13.05
CA ARG A 751 17.38 31.74 12.94
C ARG A 751 18.84 32.10 12.72
N GLN A 752 19.08 32.97 11.74
CA GLN A 752 20.39 33.56 11.52
C GLN A 752 20.69 34.58 12.61
N GLN A 753 21.93 34.63 13.10
CA GLN A 753 22.35 35.68 14.01
C GLN A 753 22.31 37.03 13.26
N LEU A 754 21.64 38.03 13.82
CA LEU A 754 21.75 39.41 13.33
C LEU A 754 23.24 39.77 13.33
N LYS A 755 23.79 40.11 12.16
CA LYS A 755 25.11 40.78 12.10
C LYS A 755 24.95 42.09 12.85
N LEU A 756 25.40 42.15 14.11
CA LEU A 756 25.67 43.43 14.77
C LEU A 756 26.67 44.14 13.86
N GLY A 757 26.21 45.21 13.22
CA GLY A 757 27.05 46.05 12.37
C GLY A 757 28.22 46.55 13.20
N LEU A 758 29.41 46.07 12.86
CA LEU A 758 30.63 46.79 13.17
C LEU A 758 30.69 47.91 12.13
N SER A 759 30.38 49.13 12.59
CA SER A 759 30.92 50.36 12.03
C SER A 759 32.44 50.35 12.08
#